data_AF-A0A5B9P5N5-F1
#
_entry.id   AF-A0A5B9P5N5-F1
#
_cell.length_a   1.000
_cell.length_b   1.000
_cell.length_c   1.000
_cell.angle_alpha   90.00
_cell.angle_beta   90.00
_cell.angle_gamma   90.00
#
_symmetry.space_group_name_H-M   'P 1'
#
loop_
_entity.id
_entity.type
_entity.pdbx_description
1 polymer ?
#
loop_
_entity_poly.entity_id
_entity_poly.type
_entity_poly.pdbx_seq_one_letter_code
_entity_poly.pdbx_strand_id
1 'polypeptide(L)'
;MTGNSERLNCMVNRHPRYQCLVFVAALACMLLQLTSESYAQKANDEAIQKISAAVAYEVEHKDLPAFSIAIVEGNDVVWSKGFGFQDAEQETPATDQTVYRVGSISKLLTDISVMKLVESGELDLDEPVTTYLPDFKPNNTSGTPITLRMLMTHRSGLVRESPVGNYFDPDGPSLAATVASLNGTPIIYPPGSRTKYSNAAIAVVGAVLESKLKGRHADLVKREIFEPLQMDSSSFDLTPEIEKKLATAYMWTYDDRRFEAPKFLLGTGPAGNLYSSVLDLCKFTSFIFNEGRTKNGQVIKPATLKMMTSPQIGPDGKAQRFGIGFHIGDLDGEKVIGHGGAVYGFSTQLEAIPSRKIGVAAASALDGSNGVATRLSHYALRLMIANQDGKPLPDYQRTSPVAVQRAKQLVGRYREVDGDRTASIIELGGRTFLERGTFRHEIRANDSDGAMVTDDVLGFGMTVTQKNSDMLEINGTTFAPIANKPPAKVPDRWKGLIGEYGWDHNTLYILEREGQLYALIEWFYYYPLKEVNENEFLFPDYGLYHGEGLKFTRATDGTATEVVAAEVKFVRREIGTKDGETFKIDPIKPIEELRTTALAGSPPEEHGKFRNSDLVDLASLDPTIKMDIRYATTNNFMGAVFYKQPKAFMQRPAAEAVVRANAKLKKRGLGLLVHDAYRPWFVTKMFWDATPGEMKDFVANPALGSRHNRGCAVDITLYDLETGKPIQMVAGYDEFSARSFPMYPGGTASQRWYRHLLRQTMEAEGFSVYEFEWWHFDYKDWKKYRIGNQTFEDILSSRKPEKTISNKESTCRIAIGQIMCIDDDISGNLTRIEHAIKQAKDQQADIVCLPEMALRGWVNPEAHEFASTIPGKDSDVLCELARKYEIHVSIGLAEKEGDKLYDSAILIDDRGEVILKHRKINILSDLMKPSYTPGETVSVADTRFGKIGMLICADTFDQDALDKMVPRKPNLMLVPYGWANKAGAWPQHGLTLESTVSAAAKKLDCPVIGTNLVGSIAHGPWLGMVYGGQSYAVDAEGNTIATGADRDTDIVVFDVQL
;
A
#
# COMPACT_ATOMS: atom_id res chain seq x y z
N MET A 1 -86.63 29.62 54.86
CA MET A 1 -86.01 30.43 55.92
C MET A 1 -85.29 29.49 56.88
N THR A 2 -84.01 29.75 57.14
CA THR A 2 -83.24 29.44 58.36
C THR A 2 -83.47 28.09 59.07
N GLY A 3 -82.47 27.22 59.04
CA GLY A 3 -82.40 26.01 59.87
C GLY A 3 -81.07 25.28 59.73
N ASN A 4 -80.17 25.58 60.66
CA ASN A 4 -78.82 25.06 60.87
C ASN A 4 -78.70 23.52 61.00
N SER A 5 -77.47 23.08 60.73
CA SER A 5 -76.69 22.06 61.46
C SER A 5 -77.19 20.61 61.58
N GLU A 6 -76.29 19.75 61.11
CA GLU A 6 -75.82 18.51 61.75
C GLU A 6 -76.61 17.19 61.64
N ARG A 7 -75.83 16.21 61.12
CA ARG A 7 -75.81 14.76 61.36
C ARG A 7 -76.77 13.86 60.57
N LEU A 8 -76.18 12.98 59.76
CA LEU A 8 -75.90 11.63 60.26
C LEU A 8 -74.68 10.97 59.58
N ASN A 9 -73.91 10.27 60.41
CA ASN A 9 -72.73 9.45 60.12
C ASN A 9 -73.04 8.24 59.23
N CYS A 10 -72.06 7.82 58.42
CA CYS A 10 -71.53 6.45 58.54
C CYS A 10 -70.08 6.32 58.02
N MET A 11 -69.24 5.82 58.90
CA MET A 11 -67.87 5.24 58.84
C MET A 11 -67.19 5.04 57.46
N VAL A 12 -65.87 5.34 57.39
CA VAL A 12 -64.78 4.33 57.37
C VAL A 12 -63.43 5.02 57.71
N ASN A 13 -62.77 4.49 58.74
CA ASN A 13 -61.38 4.73 59.13
C ASN A 13 -60.40 4.20 58.06
N ARG A 14 -59.41 4.99 57.57
CA ARG A 14 -58.20 4.45 56.92
C ARG A 14 -56.95 5.26 57.24
N HIS A 15 -55.87 4.51 57.49
CA HIS A 15 -54.62 4.89 58.16
C HIS A 15 -53.66 5.79 57.35
N PRO A 16 -52.89 6.68 58.00
CA PRO A 16 -51.84 7.50 57.37
C PRO A 16 -50.61 6.71 56.87
N ARG A 17 -50.51 5.40 57.16
CA ARG A 17 -49.39 4.55 56.68
C ARG A 17 -49.48 4.16 55.21
N TYR A 18 -50.66 4.16 54.60
CA TYR A 18 -50.82 3.78 53.19
C TYR A 18 -50.43 4.90 52.21
N GLN A 19 -50.65 6.17 52.57
CA GLN A 19 -50.25 7.30 51.72
C GLN A 19 -48.73 7.46 51.65
N CYS A 20 -48.00 7.17 52.73
CA CYS A 20 -46.55 7.25 52.76
C CYS A 20 -45.88 6.14 51.91
N LEU A 21 -46.41 4.91 51.92
CA LEU A 21 -45.93 3.80 51.08
C LEU A 21 -46.15 4.02 49.58
N VAL A 22 -47.29 4.63 49.19
CA VAL A 22 -47.57 4.99 47.79
C VAL A 22 -46.64 6.11 47.32
N PHE A 23 -46.33 7.09 48.18
CA PHE A 23 -45.41 8.18 47.85
C PHE A 23 -43.96 7.68 47.68
N VAL A 24 -43.50 6.78 48.54
CA VAL A 24 -42.16 6.18 48.44
C VAL A 24 -42.02 5.28 47.21
N ALA A 25 -43.06 4.50 46.88
CA ALA A 25 -43.07 3.69 45.65
C ALA A 25 -43.10 4.56 44.38
N ALA A 26 -43.86 5.66 44.39
CA ALA A 26 -43.87 6.62 43.29
C ALA A 26 -42.51 7.32 43.13
N LEU A 27 -41.85 7.72 44.24
CA LEU A 27 -40.52 8.32 44.21
C LEU A 27 -39.45 7.32 43.73
N ALA A 28 -39.53 6.05 44.15
CA ALA A 28 -38.63 5.00 43.70
C ALA A 28 -38.83 4.67 42.21
N CYS A 29 -40.07 4.62 41.71
CA CYS A 29 -40.34 4.50 40.27
C CYS A 29 -39.83 5.72 39.48
N MET A 30 -39.98 6.93 40.02
CA MET A 30 -39.52 8.16 39.37
C MET A 30 -37.98 8.23 39.34
N LEU A 31 -37.31 7.80 40.42
CA LEU A 31 -35.86 7.67 40.49
C LEU A 31 -35.34 6.55 39.57
N LEU A 32 -36.02 5.41 39.50
CA LEU A 32 -35.69 4.33 38.56
C LEU A 32 -35.83 4.78 37.10
N GLN A 33 -36.89 5.52 36.77
CA GLN A 33 -37.11 6.11 35.45
C GLN A 33 -36.02 7.13 35.08
N LEU A 34 -35.70 8.07 35.98
CA LEU A 34 -34.63 9.06 35.79
C LEU A 34 -33.25 8.40 35.62
N THR A 35 -32.98 7.32 36.37
CA THR A 35 -31.74 6.56 36.17
C THR A 35 -31.73 5.83 34.83
N SER A 36 -32.85 5.22 34.42
CA SER A 36 -32.94 4.50 33.14
C SER A 36 -32.80 5.43 31.92
N GLU A 37 -33.39 6.63 31.95
CA GLU A 37 -33.24 7.64 30.90
C GLU A 37 -31.79 8.16 30.85
N SER A 38 -31.16 8.39 32.01
CA SER A 38 -29.75 8.79 32.07
C SER A 38 -28.79 7.71 31.56
N TYR A 39 -29.05 6.42 31.83
CA TYR A 39 -28.27 5.31 31.31
C TYR A 39 -28.46 5.13 29.79
N ALA A 40 -29.70 5.21 29.29
CA ALA A 40 -30.01 5.12 27.86
C ALA A 40 -29.38 6.27 27.05
N GLN A 41 -29.46 7.51 27.57
CA GLN A 41 -28.80 8.66 26.94
C GLN A 41 -27.28 8.48 26.89
N LYS A 42 -26.67 8.03 28.00
CA LYS A 42 -25.22 7.80 28.06
C LYS A 42 -24.75 6.68 27.12
N ALA A 43 -25.53 5.60 27.00
CA ALA A 43 -25.20 4.49 26.10
C ALA A 43 -25.35 4.89 24.62
N ASN A 44 -26.36 5.70 24.28
CA ASN A 44 -26.48 6.35 22.97
C ASN A 44 -25.28 7.24 22.66
N ASP A 45 -24.85 8.09 23.61
CA ASP A 45 -23.69 8.97 23.42
C ASP A 45 -22.40 8.17 23.20
N GLU A 46 -22.20 7.05 23.90
CA GLU A 46 -21.04 6.17 23.72
C GLU A 46 -21.05 5.47 22.36
N ALA A 47 -22.21 4.95 21.92
CA ALA A 47 -22.38 4.36 20.59
C ALA A 47 -22.05 5.38 19.50
N ILE A 48 -22.55 6.61 19.62
CA ILE A 48 -22.27 7.72 18.69
C ILE A 48 -20.77 8.07 18.66
N GLN A 49 -20.12 8.13 19.82
CA GLN A 49 -18.67 8.38 19.89
C GLN A 49 -17.88 7.27 19.18
N LYS A 50 -18.23 6.00 19.40
CA LYS A 50 -17.59 4.85 18.78
C LYS A 50 -17.72 4.85 17.26
N ILE A 51 -18.93 5.08 16.71
CA ILE A 51 -19.11 5.16 15.25
C ILE A 51 -18.42 6.39 14.67
N SER A 52 -18.50 7.56 15.31
CA SER A 52 -17.81 8.77 14.84
C SER A 52 -16.30 8.57 14.77
N ALA A 53 -15.71 7.87 15.75
CA ALA A 53 -14.28 7.57 15.76
C ALA A 53 -13.89 6.53 14.68
N ALA A 54 -14.75 5.54 14.42
CA ALA A 54 -14.54 4.56 13.35
C ALA A 54 -14.59 5.21 11.96
N VAL A 55 -15.57 6.09 11.70
CA VAL A 55 -15.67 6.82 10.43
C VAL A 55 -14.46 7.73 10.23
N ALA A 56 -14.05 8.48 11.26
CA ALA A 56 -12.85 9.32 11.17
C ALA A 56 -11.59 8.51 10.85
N TYR A 57 -11.42 7.36 11.50
CA TYR A 57 -10.33 6.44 11.23
C TYR A 57 -10.31 5.98 9.77
N GLU A 58 -11.45 5.50 9.23
CA GLU A 58 -11.54 5.03 7.84
C GLU A 58 -11.31 6.15 6.82
N VAL A 59 -11.86 7.35 7.07
CA VAL A 59 -11.68 8.51 6.20
C VAL A 59 -10.21 8.90 6.09
N GLU A 60 -9.49 8.94 7.21
CA GLU A 60 -8.05 9.23 7.25
C GLU A 60 -7.22 8.10 6.63
N HIS A 61 -7.46 6.85 7.03
CA HIS A 61 -6.62 5.71 6.63
C HIS A 61 -6.81 5.30 5.17
N LYS A 62 -7.96 5.63 4.56
CA LYS A 62 -8.30 5.28 3.19
C LYS A 62 -8.40 6.48 2.26
N ASP A 63 -7.98 7.65 2.73
CA ASP A 63 -7.95 8.91 1.96
C ASP A 63 -9.29 9.19 1.24
N LEU A 64 -10.38 9.05 1.99
CA LEU A 64 -11.73 9.30 1.49
C LEU A 64 -11.96 10.82 1.43
N PRO A 65 -12.34 11.42 0.27
CA PRO A 65 -12.54 12.86 0.16
C PRO A 65 -13.67 13.35 1.03
N ALA A 66 -14.80 12.65 0.94
CA ALA A 66 -16.01 12.93 1.69
C ALA A 66 -16.67 11.61 2.10
N PHE A 67 -17.20 11.59 3.32
CA PHE A 67 -18.05 10.52 3.82
C PHE A 67 -19.15 11.11 4.70
N SER A 68 -20.41 10.81 4.42
CA SER A 68 -21.55 11.17 5.27
C SER A 68 -22.27 9.92 5.73
N ILE A 69 -22.75 9.94 6.98
CA ILE A 69 -23.52 8.85 7.57
C ILE A 69 -24.62 9.40 8.47
N ALA A 70 -25.77 8.73 8.48
CA ALA A 70 -26.90 9.02 9.34
C ALA A 70 -27.51 7.72 9.88
N ILE A 71 -27.90 7.74 11.15
CA ILE A 71 -28.54 6.63 11.87
C ILE A 71 -29.95 7.09 12.23
N VAL A 72 -30.93 6.24 11.94
CA VAL A 72 -32.35 6.47 12.24
C VAL A 72 -32.86 5.40 13.20
N GLU A 73 -33.60 5.82 14.22
CA GLU A 73 -34.35 4.94 15.13
C GLU A 73 -35.81 5.39 15.17
N GLY A 74 -36.72 4.49 14.81
CA GLY A 74 -38.14 4.81 14.66
C GLY A 74 -38.38 5.87 13.59
N ASN A 75 -38.64 7.11 14.01
CA ASN A 75 -38.87 8.23 13.10
C ASN A 75 -37.78 9.31 13.19
N ASP A 76 -36.83 9.14 14.10
CA ASP A 76 -35.90 10.18 14.49
C ASP A 76 -34.51 9.83 13.97
N VAL A 77 -33.84 10.83 13.37
CA VAL A 77 -32.42 10.74 13.07
C VAL A 77 -31.69 10.95 14.39
N VAL A 78 -31.21 9.87 15.00
CA VAL A 78 -30.54 9.90 16.31
C VAL A 78 -29.11 10.44 16.22
N TRP A 79 -28.47 10.31 15.05
CA TRP A 79 -27.18 10.90 14.77
C TRP A 79 -26.92 11.01 13.27
N SER A 80 -26.28 12.09 12.84
CA SER A 80 -25.83 12.29 11.46
C SER A 80 -24.60 13.20 11.41
N LYS A 81 -23.66 12.90 10.51
CA LYS A 81 -22.45 13.71 10.34
C LYS A 81 -21.78 13.49 8.98
N GLY A 82 -21.11 14.53 8.49
CA GLY A 82 -20.15 14.46 7.39
C GLY A 82 -18.70 14.54 7.86
N PHE A 83 -17.80 13.91 7.11
CA PHE A 83 -16.36 13.83 7.36
C PHE A 83 -15.61 14.10 6.05
N GLY A 84 -14.46 14.74 6.13
CA GLY A 84 -13.72 15.21 4.95
C GLY A 84 -14.31 16.48 4.34
N PHE A 85 -14.12 16.67 3.04
CA PHE A 85 -14.50 17.85 2.29
C PHE A 85 -15.44 17.49 1.15
N GLN A 86 -16.59 18.17 1.08
CA GLN A 86 -17.44 18.15 -0.11
C GLN A 86 -16.64 18.64 -1.32
N ASP A 87 -15.84 19.68 -1.13
CA ASP A 87 -14.92 20.23 -2.13
C ASP A 87 -13.61 20.58 -1.43
N ALA A 88 -12.55 19.84 -1.73
CA ALA A 88 -11.23 20.03 -1.12
C ALA A 88 -10.51 21.28 -1.65
N GLU A 89 -10.75 21.68 -2.89
CA GLU A 89 -10.12 22.88 -3.49
C GLU A 89 -10.70 24.15 -2.86
N GLN A 90 -12.00 24.16 -2.57
CA GLN A 90 -12.69 25.25 -1.89
C GLN A 90 -12.74 25.09 -0.36
N GLU A 91 -12.06 24.09 0.21
CA GLU A 91 -12.08 23.74 1.63
C GLU A 91 -13.51 23.65 2.24
N THR A 92 -14.50 23.26 1.43
CA THR A 92 -15.88 23.13 1.88
C THR A 92 -16.07 21.80 2.61
N PRO A 93 -16.35 21.79 3.93
CA PRO A 93 -16.48 20.55 4.69
C PRO A 93 -17.68 19.74 4.23
N ALA A 94 -17.55 18.41 4.22
CA ALA A 94 -18.68 17.53 4.01
C ALA A 94 -19.61 17.58 5.23
N THR A 95 -20.93 17.57 4.99
CA THR A 95 -21.96 17.54 6.05
C THR A 95 -22.94 16.39 5.82
N ASP A 96 -23.87 16.20 6.74
CA ASP A 96 -25.02 15.30 6.55
C ASP A 96 -26.02 15.78 5.48
N GLN A 97 -25.92 17.03 5.02
CA GLN A 97 -26.67 17.56 3.87
C GLN A 97 -25.92 17.46 2.53
N THR A 98 -24.63 17.11 2.53
CA THR A 98 -23.88 16.90 1.29
C THR A 98 -24.58 15.85 0.43
N VAL A 99 -24.68 16.14 -0.86
CA VAL A 99 -25.34 15.29 -1.84
C VAL A 99 -24.31 14.40 -2.52
N TYR A 100 -24.68 13.15 -2.74
CA TYR A 100 -23.90 12.13 -3.42
C TYR A 100 -24.73 11.51 -4.53
N ARG A 101 -24.09 10.93 -5.55
CA ARG A 101 -24.78 10.00 -6.45
C ARG A 101 -24.95 8.67 -5.71
N VAL A 102 -26.18 8.26 -5.45
CA VAL A 102 -26.45 7.09 -4.59
C VAL A 102 -26.60 5.79 -5.36
N GLY A 103 -26.30 5.80 -6.66
CA GLY A 103 -26.25 4.64 -7.53
C GLY A 103 -27.51 3.79 -7.43
N SER A 104 -27.33 2.48 -7.18
CA SER A 104 -28.42 1.50 -7.25
C SER A 104 -29.51 1.63 -6.19
N ILE A 105 -29.38 2.51 -5.18
CA ILE A 105 -30.50 2.90 -4.32
C ILE A 105 -31.65 3.49 -5.15
N SER A 106 -31.36 4.09 -6.31
CA SER A 106 -32.34 4.55 -7.31
C SER A 106 -33.44 3.54 -7.61
N LYS A 107 -33.09 2.25 -7.67
CA LYS A 107 -33.99 1.15 -8.04
C LYS A 107 -35.18 1.06 -7.09
N LEU A 108 -34.94 1.24 -5.79
CA LEU A 108 -35.98 1.16 -4.76
C LEU A 108 -37.10 2.16 -5.03
N LEU A 109 -36.76 3.38 -5.46
CA LEU A 109 -37.74 4.45 -5.69
C LEU A 109 -38.49 4.26 -7.01
N THR A 110 -37.79 3.77 -8.04
CA THR A 110 -38.42 3.35 -9.31
C THR A 110 -39.43 2.22 -9.06
N ASP A 111 -39.02 1.19 -8.33
CA ASP A 111 -39.83 0.00 -8.08
C ASP A 111 -41.04 0.33 -7.19
N ILE A 112 -40.89 1.18 -6.17
CA ILE A 112 -42.03 1.65 -5.36
C ILE A 112 -43.03 2.41 -6.23
N SER A 113 -42.56 3.26 -7.15
CA SER A 113 -43.45 4.00 -8.06
C SER A 113 -44.27 3.06 -8.95
N VAL A 114 -43.68 1.95 -9.42
CA VAL A 114 -44.40 0.91 -10.16
C VAL A 114 -45.35 0.12 -9.25
N MET A 115 -44.91 -0.22 -8.03
CA MET A 115 -45.73 -0.96 -7.07
C MET A 115 -46.97 -0.18 -6.60
N LYS A 116 -46.94 1.16 -6.60
CA LYS A 116 -48.14 2.00 -6.41
C LYS A 116 -49.20 1.75 -7.48
N LEU A 117 -48.78 1.53 -8.72
CA LEU A 117 -49.69 1.19 -9.83
C LEU A 117 -50.16 -0.26 -9.78
N VAL A 118 -49.33 -1.17 -9.25
CA VAL A 118 -49.74 -2.55 -8.99
C VAL A 118 -50.84 -2.58 -7.93
N GLU A 119 -50.69 -1.87 -6.81
CA GLU A 119 -51.69 -1.90 -5.74
C GLU A 119 -53.01 -1.20 -6.08
N SER A 120 -53.02 -0.34 -7.10
CA SER A 120 -54.22 0.29 -7.64
C SER A 120 -54.88 -0.55 -8.76
N GLY A 121 -54.24 -1.65 -9.18
CA GLY A 121 -54.71 -2.51 -10.28
C GLY A 121 -54.44 -1.94 -11.68
N GLU A 122 -53.64 -0.88 -11.78
CA GLU A 122 -53.26 -0.23 -13.05
C GLU A 122 -52.16 -1.00 -13.82
N LEU A 123 -51.36 -1.79 -13.09
CA LEU A 123 -50.36 -2.73 -13.59
C LEU A 123 -50.51 -4.08 -12.86
N ASP A 124 -50.07 -5.15 -13.50
CA ASP A 124 -49.96 -6.49 -12.93
C ASP A 124 -48.47 -6.91 -12.94
N LEU A 125 -48.02 -7.49 -11.84
CA LEU A 125 -46.64 -7.94 -11.68
C LEU A 125 -46.28 -9.14 -12.54
N ASP A 126 -47.26 -9.98 -12.84
CA ASP A 126 -47.07 -11.30 -13.43
C ASP A 126 -47.58 -11.37 -14.89
N GLU A 127 -48.16 -10.29 -15.40
CA GLU A 127 -48.41 -10.11 -16.82
C GLU A 127 -47.10 -9.95 -17.62
N PRO A 128 -47.04 -10.42 -18.88
CA PRO A 128 -45.91 -10.15 -19.76
C PRO A 128 -45.67 -8.65 -19.90
N VAL A 129 -44.41 -8.21 -19.76
CA VAL A 129 -44.05 -6.78 -19.87
C VAL A 129 -44.40 -6.19 -21.24
N THR A 130 -44.49 -7.02 -22.27
CA THR A 130 -44.93 -6.64 -23.61
C THR A 130 -46.37 -6.14 -23.67
N THR A 131 -47.19 -6.45 -22.66
CA THR A 131 -48.53 -5.84 -22.49
C THR A 131 -48.43 -4.32 -22.32
N TYR A 132 -47.35 -3.83 -21.70
CA TYR A 132 -47.12 -2.41 -21.45
C TYR A 132 -46.12 -1.76 -22.43
N LEU A 133 -45.21 -2.56 -22.98
CA LEU A 133 -44.21 -2.16 -23.97
C LEU A 133 -44.21 -3.14 -25.17
N PRO A 134 -45.15 -3.01 -26.12
CA PRO A 134 -45.31 -3.97 -27.22
C PRO A 134 -44.10 -4.13 -28.15
N ASP A 135 -43.23 -3.12 -28.20
CA ASP A 135 -42.02 -3.11 -29.02
C ASP A 135 -40.79 -3.69 -28.30
N PHE A 136 -40.90 -4.04 -27.02
CA PHE A 136 -39.82 -4.67 -26.26
C PHE A 136 -39.71 -6.15 -26.61
N LYS A 137 -38.67 -6.52 -27.37
CA LYS A 137 -38.50 -7.84 -28.00
C LYS A 137 -37.03 -8.30 -27.93
N PRO A 138 -36.50 -8.62 -26.73
CA PRO A 138 -35.22 -9.33 -26.63
C PRO A 138 -35.35 -10.74 -27.24
N ASN A 139 -34.21 -11.33 -27.64
CA ASN A 139 -34.17 -12.67 -28.21
C ASN A 139 -34.35 -13.73 -27.12
N ASN A 140 -35.61 -13.98 -26.76
CA ASN A 140 -36.01 -14.96 -25.75
C ASN A 140 -36.38 -16.31 -26.39
N THR A 141 -35.47 -17.28 -26.30
CA THR A 141 -35.66 -18.63 -26.83
C THR A 141 -36.34 -19.60 -25.85
N SER A 142 -36.59 -19.19 -24.60
CA SER A 142 -37.14 -20.06 -23.55
C SER A 142 -38.66 -20.26 -23.64
N GLY A 143 -39.37 -19.38 -24.34
CA GLY A 143 -40.84 -19.35 -24.37
C GLY A 143 -41.51 -18.81 -23.10
N THR A 144 -40.78 -18.58 -22.00
CA THR A 144 -41.33 -17.96 -20.78
C THR A 144 -41.36 -16.44 -20.94
N PRO A 145 -42.51 -15.76 -20.80
CA PRO A 145 -42.57 -14.31 -20.90
C PRO A 145 -41.83 -13.62 -19.75
N ILE A 146 -41.24 -12.46 -20.02
CA ILE A 146 -40.62 -11.60 -19.00
C ILE A 146 -41.71 -10.76 -18.34
N THR A 147 -41.74 -10.72 -17.01
CA THR A 147 -42.74 -9.95 -16.24
C THR A 147 -42.08 -8.85 -15.41
N LEU A 148 -42.87 -7.89 -14.91
CA LEU A 148 -42.39 -6.84 -14.00
C LEU A 148 -41.78 -7.43 -12.73
N ARG A 149 -42.38 -8.50 -12.16
CA ARG A 149 -41.80 -9.22 -11.02
C ARG A 149 -40.40 -9.71 -11.33
N MET A 150 -40.18 -10.31 -12.50
CA MET A 150 -38.87 -10.84 -12.88
C MET A 150 -37.84 -9.73 -13.09
N LEU A 151 -38.23 -8.58 -13.65
CA LEU A 151 -37.34 -7.44 -13.84
C LEU A 151 -36.87 -6.85 -12.50
N MET A 152 -37.81 -6.54 -11.60
CA MET A 152 -37.54 -5.91 -10.28
C MET A 152 -36.92 -6.88 -9.25
N THR A 153 -36.85 -8.17 -9.56
CA THR A 153 -36.21 -9.20 -8.71
C THR A 153 -34.92 -9.72 -9.34
N HIS A 154 -34.45 -9.10 -10.43
CA HIS A 154 -33.26 -9.49 -11.19
C HIS A 154 -33.29 -10.95 -11.68
N ARG A 155 -34.47 -11.43 -12.10
CA ARG A 155 -34.70 -12.79 -12.61
C ARG A 155 -35.24 -12.82 -14.04
N SER A 156 -35.21 -11.69 -14.76
CA SER A 156 -35.65 -11.63 -16.15
C SER A 156 -34.74 -12.39 -17.13
N GLY A 157 -33.49 -12.64 -16.73
CA GLY A 157 -32.49 -13.23 -17.61
C GLY A 157 -31.88 -12.26 -18.62
N LEU A 158 -32.26 -10.98 -18.58
CA LEU A 158 -31.66 -9.96 -19.43
C LEU A 158 -30.16 -9.80 -19.15
N VAL A 159 -29.47 -9.26 -20.15
CA VAL A 159 -28.09 -8.76 -20.03
C VAL A 159 -27.95 -7.77 -18.88
N ARG A 160 -26.74 -7.65 -18.32
CA ARG A 160 -26.49 -6.72 -17.21
C ARG A 160 -26.74 -5.27 -17.65
N GLU A 161 -26.10 -4.89 -18.74
CA GLU A 161 -26.07 -3.55 -19.32
C GLU A 161 -26.72 -3.54 -20.71
N SER A 162 -27.32 -2.42 -21.10
CA SER A 162 -27.90 -2.25 -22.44
C SER A 162 -26.83 -1.83 -23.46
N PRO A 163 -26.90 -2.24 -24.75
CA PRO A 163 -25.92 -1.82 -25.74
C PRO A 163 -25.76 -0.30 -25.87
N VAL A 164 -26.85 0.45 -25.68
CA VAL A 164 -26.89 1.92 -25.62
C VAL A 164 -27.30 2.36 -24.22
N GLY A 165 -26.70 3.43 -23.70
CA GLY A 165 -27.06 4.02 -22.41
C GLY A 165 -26.62 3.21 -21.18
N ASN A 166 -25.73 2.24 -21.39
CA ASN A 166 -25.10 1.48 -20.31
C ASN A 166 -24.27 2.36 -19.38
N TYR A 167 -23.79 1.73 -18.30
CA TYR A 167 -22.86 2.32 -17.36
C TYR A 167 -21.70 3.10 -18.00
N PHE A 168 -21.11 2.63 -19.10
CA PHE A 168 -19.90 3.22 -19.69
C PHE A 168 -20.17 4.40 -20.65
N ASP A 169 -21.39 4.48 -21.17
CA ASP A 169 -21.79 5.38 -22.25
C ASP A 169 -21.89 6.85 -21.78
N PRO A 170 -20.98 7.75 -22.25
CA PRO A 170 -20.98 9.14 -21.85
C PRO A 170 -22.01 10.00 -22.59
N ASP A 171 -22.70 9.46 -23.62
CA ASP A 171 -23.54 10.26 -24.53
C ASP A 171 -24.92 10.62 -23.94
N GLY A 172 -25.27 10.06 -22.78
CA GLY A 172 -26.52 10.35 -22.07
C GLY A 172 -27.79 10.12 -22.89
N PRO A 173 -27.98 8.94 -23.55
CA PRO A 173 -29.13 8.69 -24.38
C PRO A 173 -30.43 8.64 -23.58
N SER A 174 -31.57 8.85 -24.27
CA SER A 174 -32.89 8.74 -23.63
C SER A 174 -33.18 7.32 -23.12
N LEU A 175 -34.07 7.22 -22.14
CA LEU A 175 -34.55 5.92 -21.62
C LEU A 175 -35.18 5.07 -22.74
N ALA A 176 -35.93 5.69 -23.65
CA ALA A 176 -36.53 5.01 -24.79
C ALA A 176 -35.48 4.39 -25.73
N ALA A 177 -34.41 5.14 -26.06
CA ALA A 177 -33.32 4.63 -26.88
C ALA A 177 -32.56 3.49 -26.18
N THR A 178 -32.32 3.64 -24.87
CA THR A 178 -31.71 2.62 -24.01
C THR A 178 -32.51 1.32 -24.05
N VAL A 179 -33.84 1.38 -23.82
CA VAL A 179 -34.73 0.20 -23.85
C VAL A 179 -34.86 -0.39 -25.24
N ALA A 180 -34.95 0.43 -26.28
CA ALA A 180 -34.99 -0.04 -27.67
C ALA A 180 -33.72 -0.82 -28.06
N SER A 181 -32.55 -0.44 -27.52
CA SER A 181 -31.28 -1.14 -27.79
C SER A 181 -31.23 -2.57 -27.24
N LEU A 182 -32.13 -2.92 -26.32
CA LEU A 182 -32.25 -4.29 -25.81
C LEU A 182 -32.92 -5.24 -26.82
N ASN A 183 -33.60 -4.70 -27.83
CA ASN A 183 -34.21 -5.52 -28.87
C ASN A 183 -33.12 -6.26 -29.66
N GLY A 184 -33.25 -7.58 -29.74
CA GLY A 184 -32.25 -8.45 -30.37
C GLY A 184 -31.09 -8.88 -29.46
N THR A 185 -30.98 -8.37 -28.22
CA THR A 185 -30.02 -8.90 -27.24
C THR A 185 -30.43 -10.30 -26.78
N PRO A 186 -29.48 -11.19 -26.43
CA PRO A 186 -29.79 -12.51 -25.91
C PRO A 186 -30.40 -12.44 -24.50
N ILE A 187 -31.19 -13.47 -24.16
CA ILE A 187 -31.52 -13.79 -22.76
C ILE A 187 -30.46 -14.75 -22.21
N ILE A 188 -29.75 -14.32 -21.18
CA ILE A 188 -28.61 -15.03 -20.57
C ILE A 188 -29.06 -16.27 -19.79
N TYR A 189 -30.21 -16.19 -19.13
CA TYR A 189 -30.84 -17.32 -18.44
C TYR A 189 -32.35 -17.32 -18.70
N PRO A 190 -33.03 -18.48 -18.80
CA PRO A 190 -34.48 -18.51 -18.91
C PRO A 190 -35.15 -17.64 -17.84
N PRO A 191 -36.14 -16.78 -18.18
CA PRO A 191 -36.80 -15.92 -17.20
C PRO A 191 -37.34 -16.71 -16.01
N GLY A 192 -37.09 -16.22 -14.80
CA GLY A 192 -37.42 -16.86 -13.54
C GLY A 192 -36.40 -17.90 -13.05
N SER A 193 -35.47 -18.38 -13.88
CA SER A 193 -34.61 -19.52 -13.51
C SER A 193 -33.49 -19.19 -12.49
N ARG A 194 -32.87 -18.01 -12.61
CA ARG A 194 -31.72 -17.59 -11.79
C ARG A 194 -31.74 -16.08 -11.56
N THR A 195 -31.21 -15.63 -10.43
CA THR A 195 -30.91 -14.22 -10.23
C THR A 195 -29.65 -13.81 -11.01
N LYS A 196 -29.80 -12.83 -11.89
CA LYS A 196 -28.72 -12.11 -12.60
C LYS A 196 -29.00 -10.61 -12.48
N TYR A 197 -28.14 -9.91 -11.75
CA TYR A 197 -28.26 -8.47 -11.58
C TYR A 197 -28.24 -7.75 -12.93
N SER A 198 -29.19 -6.83 -13.16
CA SER A 198 -29.36 -6.17 -14.45
C SER A 198 -29.87 -4.75 -14.27
N ASN A 199 -29.05 -3.78 -14.70
CA ASN A 199 -29.42 -2.36 -14.79
C ASN A 199 -30.37 -2.15 -15.97
N ALA A 200 -30.13 -2.86 -17.08
CA ALA A 200 -31.02 -2.91 -18.24
C ALA A 200 -32.46 -3.30 -17.86
N ALA A 201 -32.63 -4.29 -16.99
CA ALA A 201 -33.95 -4.70 -16.52
C ALA A 201 -34.71 -3.56 -15.82
N ILE A 202 -34.04 -2.75 -15.01
CA ILE A 202 -34.67 -1.62 -14.32
C ILE A 202 -34.92 -0.44 -15.26
N ALA A 203 -34.13 -0.27 -16.32
CA ALA A 203 -34.46 0.67 -17.38
C ALA A 203 -35.82 0.32 -18.04
N VAL A 204 -36.10 -0.96 -18.27
CA VAL A 204 -37.41 -1.42 -18.76
C VAL A 204 -38.53 -1.12 -17.75
N VAL A 205 -38.30 -1.31 -16.45
CA VAL A 205 -39.26 -0.95 -15.39
C VAL A 205 -39.58 0.54 -15.42
N GLY A 206 -38.56 1.40 -15.56
CA GLY A 206 -38.76 2.84 -15.72
C GLY A 206 -39.55 3.19 -16.99
N ALA A 207 -39.29 2.51 -18.12
CA ALA A 207 -40.03 2.75 -19.36
C ALA A 207 -41.50 2.31 -19.26
N VAL A 208 -41.82 1.26 -18.49
CA VAL A 208 -43.22 0.90 -18.18
C VAL A 208 -43.90 2.04 -17.40
N LEU A 209 -43.21 2.62 -16.42
CA LEU A 209 -43.71 3.76 -15.66
C LEU A 209 -43.99 4.98 -16.58
N GLU A 210 -43.05 5.35 -17.44
CA GLU A 210 -43.22 6.45 -18.42
C GLU A 210 -44.37 6.17 -19.39
N SER A 211 -44.46 4.93 -19.90
CA SER A 211 -45.52 4.49 -20.82
C SER A 211 -46.90 4.60 -20.18
N LYS A 212 -47.02 4.20 -18.91
CA LYS A 212 -48.29 4.16 -18.19
C LYS A 212 -48.76 5.53 -17.73
N LEU A 213 -47.86 6.36 -17.19
CA LEU A 213 -48.20 7.66 -16.60
C LEU A 213 -47.98 8.86 -17.54
N LYS A 214 -47.42 8.66 -18.74
CA LYS A 214 -47.17 9.69 -19.75
C LYS A 214 -46.35 10.88 -19.20
N GLY A 215 -45.11 10.61 -18.81
CA GLY A 215 -44.16 11.63 -18.35
C GLY A 215 -42.75 11.07 -18.25
N ARG A 216 -41.76 11.94 -18.03
CA ARG A 216 -40.38 11.53 -17.77
C ARG A 216 -40.28 10.83 -16.42
N HIS A 217 -39.49 9.77 -16.35
CA HIS A 217 -39.24 9.00 -15.14
C HIS A 217 -38.83 9.90 -13.95
N ALA A 218 -37.88 10.82 -14.14
CA ALA A 218 -37.40 11.72 -13.10
C ALA A 218 -38.54 12.56 -12.47
N ASP A 219 -39.42 13.13 -13.31
CA ASP A 219 -40.54 13.96 -12.87
C ASP A 219 -41.61 13.13 -12.15
N LEU A 220 -41.84 11.91 -12.65
CA LEU A 220 -42.78 10.97 -12.03
C LEU A 220 -42.31 10.53 -10.65
N VAL A 221 -41.05 10.12 -10.47
CA VAL A 221 -40.53 9.72 -9.15
C VAL A 221 -40.52 10.90 -8.18
N LYS A 222 -40.20 12.11 -8.66
CA LYS A 222 -40.28 13.32 -7.83
C LYS A 222 -41.68 13.53 -7.25
N ARG A 223 -42.70 13.52 -8.09
CA ARG A 223 -44.10 13.69 -7.68
C ARG A 223 -44.59 12.55 -6.79
N GLU A 224 -44.28 11.31 -7.17
CA GLU A 224 -44.86 10.13 -6.52
C GLU A 224 -44.18 9.75 -5.21
N ILE A 225 -42.90 10.12 -5.04
CA ILE A 225 -42.04 9.69 -3.92
C ILE A 225 -41.39 10.88 -3.21
N PHE A 226 -40.59 11.71 -3.89
CA PHE A 226 -39.79 12.74 -3.21
C PHE A 226 -40.67 13.77 -2.49
N GLU A 227 -41.69 14.30 -3.15
CA GLU A 227 -42.60 15.29 -2.57
C GLU A 227 -43.38 14.73 -1.36
N PRO A 228 -44.00 13.53 -1.42
CA PRO A 228 -44.64 12.92 -0.26
C PRO A 228 -43.71 12.63 0.93
N LEU A 229 -42.45 12.27 0.67
CA LEU A 229 -41.43 11.96 1.69
C LEU A 229 -40.63 13.19 2.12
N GLN A 230 -40.83 14.35 1.47
CA GLN A 230 -40.07 15.58 1.66
C GLN A 230 -38.56 15.41 1.45
N MET A 231 -38.18 14.68 0.40
CA MET A 231 -36.77 14.46 0.03
C MET A 231 -36.25 15.62 -0.84
N ASP A 232 -36.15 16.81 -0.24
CA ASP A 232 -35.89 18.08 -0.95
C ASP A 232 -34.46 18.22 -1.51
N SER A 233 -33.52 17.37 -1.10
CA SER A 233 -32.15 17.31 -1.63
C SER A 233 -31.94 16.08 -2.50
N SER A 234 -33.02 15.56 -3.10
CA SER A 234 -33.00 14.38 -3.96
C SER A 234 -33.51 14.68 -5.37
N SER A 235 -32.82 14.15 -6.39
CA SER A 235 -33.14 14.37 -7.80
C SER A 235 -32.58 13.23 -8.66
N PHE A 236 -33.22 12.94 -9.79
CA PHE A 236 -32.66 12.07 -10.85
C PHE A 236 -31.88 12.85 -11.92
N ASP A 237 -31.97 14.17 -11.89
CA ASP A 237 -31.21 15.08 -12.77
C ASP A 237 -30.20 15.89 -11.95
N LEU A 238 -29.07 16.27 -12.56
CA LEU A 238 -28.11 17.21 -11.98
C LEU A 238 -28.61 18.65 -12.15
N THR A 239 -29.44 19.13 -11.22
CA THR A 239 -29.91 20.53 -11.21
C THR A 239 -28.85 21.44 -10.55
N PRO A 240 -28.89 22.77 -10.78
CA PRO A 240 -27.95 23.70 -10.14
C PRO A 240 -27.96 23.62 -8.60
N GLU A 241 -29.12 23.35 -7.99
CA GLU A 241 -29.26 23.21 -6.53
C GLU A 241 -28.59 21.94 -6.00
N ILE A 242 -28.65 20.85 -6.79
CA ILE A 242 -28.00 19.58 -6.49
C ILE A 242 -26.50 19.71 -6.69
N GLU A 243 -26.07 20.28 -7.82
CA GLU A 243 -24.66 20.48 -8.16
C GLU A 243 -23.91 21.27 -7.07
N LYS A 244 -24.53 22.33 -6.53
CA LYS A 244 -23.95 23.12 -5.44
C LYS A 244 -23.67 22.33 -4.15
N LYS A 245 -24.40 21.25 -3.92
CA LYS A 245 -24.27 20.38 -2.74
C LYS A 245 -23.54 19.07 -3.05
N LEU A 246 -23.22 18.81 -4.31
CA LEU A 246 -22.62 17.56 -4.76
C LEU A 246 -21.17 17.48 -4.27
N ALA A 247 -20.78 16.37 -3.67
CA ALA A 247 -19.38 16.13 -3.34
C ALA A 247 -18.53 15.93 -4.61
N THR A 248 -17.34 16.51 -4.64
CA THR A 248 -16.32 16.18 -5.63
C THR A 248 -15.84 14.76 -5.37
N ALA A 249 -16.08 13.88 -6.34
CA ALA A 249 -15.81 12.47 -6.24
C ALA A 249 -14.67 12.04 -7.15
N TYR A 250 -14.01 10.95 -6.78
CA TYR A 250 -12.84 10.47 -7.49
C TYR A 250 -12.98 8.99 -7.85
N MET A 251 -12.55 8.67 -9.07
CA MET A 251 -12.27 7.31 -9.49
C MET A 251 -10.79 7.01 -9.33
N TRP A 252 -10.47 5.72 -9.33
CA TRP A 252 -9.10 5.26 -9.29
C TRP A 252 -8.94 3.98 -10.09
N THR A 253 -7.72 3.74 -10.53
CA THR A 253 -7.34 2.63 -11.40
C THR A 253 -6.70 1.50 -10.60
N TYR A 254 -6.64 0.28 -11.18
CA TYR A 254 -5.91 -0.84 -10.57
C TYR A 254 -4.45 -0.52 -10.23
N ASP A 255 -3.85 0.52 -10.83
CA ASP A 255 -2.50 0.96 -10.54
C ASP A 255 -2.44 2.24 -9.66
N ASP A 256 -3.50 2.47 -8.89
CA ASP A 256 -3.65 3.53 -7.87
C ASP A 256 -3.64 4.97 -8.39
N ARG A 257 -3.67 5.18 -9.71
CA ARG A 257 -3.89 6.52 -10.28
C ARG A 257 -5.32 6.96 -10.00
N ARG A 258 -5.48 8.20 -9.56
CA ARG A 258 -6.75 8.81 -9.14
C ARG A 258 -7.12 9.99 -10.04
N PHE A 259 -8.38 10.12 -10.39
CA PHE A 259 -8.90 11.20 -11.24
C PHE A 259 -10.33 11.57 -10.85
N GLU A 260 -10.78 12.79 -11.15
CA GLU A 260 -12.14 13.23 -10.85
C GLU A 260 -13.16 12.38 -11.63
N ALA A 261 -14.24 11.99 -10.96
CA ALA A 261 -15.27 11.15 -11.55
C ALA A 261 -16.14 11.92 -12.55
N PRO A 262 -16.54 11.29 -13.68
CA PRO A 262 -17.41 11.93 -14.65
C PRO A 262 -18.83 12.14 -14.10
N LYS A 263 -19.49 13.22 -14.56
CA LYS A 263 -20.81 13.66 -14.07
C LYS A 263 -21.96 13.39 -15.06
N PHE A 264 -21.72 12.69 -16.17
CA PHE A 264 -22.77 12.39 -17.14
C PHE A 264 -23.86 11.46 -16.55
N LEU A 265 -25.07 11.59 -17.08
CA LEU A 265 -26.24 10.79 -16.69
C LEU A 265 -26.26 9.47 -17.46
N LEU A 266 -26.60 8.39 -16.78
CA LEU A 266 -26.76 7.07 -17.39
C LEU A 266 -28.06 7.01 -18.21
N GLY A 267 -28.04 6.33 -19.35
CA GLY A 267 -29.27 6.02 -20.10
C GLY A 267 -30.17 5.04 -19.35
N THR A 268 -29.59 4.15 -18.55
CA THR A 268 -30.28 3.35 -17.52
C THR A 268 -30.63 4.16 -16.27
N GLY A 269 -31.02 5.43 -16.42
CA GLY A 269 -31.24 6.37 -15.32
C GLY A 269 -32.12 5.86 -14.17
N PRO A 270 -33.24 5.15 -14.41
CA PRO A 270 -34.05 4.54 -13.35
C PRO A 270 -33.27 3.60 -12.41
N ALA A 271 -32.16 3.06 -12.88
CA ALA A 271 -31.31 2.13 -12.15
C ALA A 271 -30.20 2.81 -11.33
N GLY A 272 -29.83 4.07 -11.59
CA GLY A 272 -28.59 4.63 -11.06
C GLY A 272 -28.39 6.15 -11.03
N ASN A 273 -29.32 6.98 -11.51
CA ASN A 273 -29.12 8.44 -11.59
C ASN A 273 -29.58 9.23 -10.35
N LEU A 274 -29.99 8.57 -9.25
CA LEU A 274 -30.40 9.29 -8.05
C LEU A 274 -29.21 10.02 -7.39
N TYR A 275 -29.40 11.32 -7.17
CA TYR A 275 -28.65 12.16 -6.26
C TYR A 275 -29.44 12.28 -4.96
N SER A 276 -28.80 12.14 -3.81
CA SER A 276 -29.46 12.32 -2.50
C SER A 276 -28.45 12.60 -1.39
N SER A 277 -28.94 13.11 -0.26
CA SER A 277 -28.19 13.21 1.01
C SER A 277 -28.56 12.06 1.95
N VAL A 278 -27.69 11.74 2.91
CA VAL A 278 -27.99 10.70 3.91
C VAL A 278 -29.24 11.03 4.74
N LEU A 279 -29.54 12.31 4.98
CA LEU A 279 -30.76 12.73 5.68
C LEU A 279 -32.04 12.42 4.89
N ASP A 280 -32.04 12.64 3.57
CA ASP A 280 -33.19 12.28 2.73
C ASP A 280 -33.39 10.76 2.64
N LEU A 281 -32.30 9.99 2.59
CA LEU A 281 -32.36 8.53 2.66
C LEU A 281 -32.89 8.03 4.02
N CYS A 282 -32.63 8.75 5.12
CA CYS A 282 -33.25 8.44 6.41
C CYS A 282 -34.76 8.70 6.41
N LYS A 283 -35.27 9.73 5.71
CA LYS A 283 -36.73 9.94 5.56
C LYS A 283 -37.38 8.75 4.85
N PHE A 284 -36.72 8.22 3.82
CA PHE A 284 -37.15 6.99 3.15
C PHE A 284 -37.15 5.79 4.10
N THR A 285 -36.15 5.67 4.96
CA THR A 285 -36.07 4.59 5.96
C THR A 285 -37.18 4.70 7.02
N SER A 286 -37.46 5.89 7.55
CA SER A 286 -38.59 6.13 8.46
C SER A 286 -39.93 5.79 7.79
N PHE A 287 -40.07 6.08 6.49
CA PHE A 287 -41.23 5.68 5.70
C PHE A 287 -41.43 4.16 5.66
N ILE A 288 -40.34 3.38 5.58
CA ILE A 288 -40.40 1.91 5.68
C ILE A 288 -40.87 1.48 7.08
N PHE A 289 -40.32 2.06 8.15
CA PHE A 289 -40.70 1.72 9.53
C PHE A 289 -42.14 2.09 9.89
N ASN A 290 -42.71 3.07 9.19
CA ASN A 290 -44.12 3.45 9.29
C ASN A 290 -45.01 2.70 8.29
N GLU A 291 -44.56 1.55 7.77
CA GLU A 291 -45.33 0.67 6.88
C GLU A 291 -45.90 1.39 5.65
N GLY A 292 -45.11 2.29 5.06
CA GLY A 292 -45.50 3.00 3.84
C GLY A 292 -46.26 4.31 4.06
N ARG A 293 -46.26 4.82 5.31
CA ARG A 293 -46.97 6.05 5.71
C ARG A 293 -46.01 7.21 5.94
N THR A 294 -46.43 8.41 5.54
CA THR A 294 -45.80 9.69 5.90
C THR A 294 -46.75 10.54 6.73
N LYS A 295 -46.28 11.71 7.20
CA LYS A 295 -47.12 12.69 7.90
C LYS A 295 -48.32 13.15 7.07
N ASN A 296 -48.21 13.09 5.74
CA ASN A 296 -49.22 13.59 4.79
C ASN A 296 -50.19 12.50 4.30
N GLY A 297 -50.00 11.23 4.68
CA GLY A 297 -50.89 10.14 4.31
C GLY A 297 -50.18 8.82 4.03
N GLN A 298 -50.95 7.84 3.56
CA GLN A 298 -50.42 6.56 3.08
C GLN A 298 -49.90 6.74 1.64
N VAL A 299 -48.64 6.40 1.39
CA VAL A 299 -48.06 6.48 0.02
C VAL A 299 -48.12 5.11 -0.67
N ILE A 300 -47.91 4.02 0.08
CA ILE A 300 -48.07 2.63 -0.40
C ILE A 300 -48.62 1.77 0.74
N LYS A 301 -49.48 0.79 0.47
CA LYS A 301 -50.10 -0.03 1.54
C LYS A 301 -49.07 -0.91 2.28
N PRO A 302 -49.26 -1.19 3.58
CA PRO A 302 -48.40 -2.10 4.35
C PRO A 302 -48.21 -3.49 3.70
N ALA A 303 -49.28 -4.06 3.13
CA ALA A 303 -49.23 -5.34 2.45
C ALA A 303 -48.33 -5.32 1.21
N THR A 304 -48.37 -4.23 0.44
CA THR A 304 -47.54 -4.03 -0.74
C THR A 304 -46.06 -3.90 -0.35
N LEU A 305 -45.75 -3.08 0.66
CA LEU A 305 -44.38 -2.95 1.17
C LEU A 305 -43.84 -4.28 1.74
N LYS A 306 -44.68 -5.04 2.44
CA LYS A 306 -44.34 -6.38 2.91
C LYS A 306 -44.01 -7.33 1.76
N MET A 307 -44.75 -7.27 0.64
CA MET A 307 -44.44 -8.04 -0.56
C MET A 307 -43.06 -7.66 -1.13
N MET A 308 -42.76 -6.35 -1.21
CA MET A 308 -41.48 -5.86 -1.73
C MET A 308 -40.29 -6.30 -0.88
N THR A 309 -40.47 -6.35 0.44
CA THR A 309 -39.42 -6.68 1.42
C THR A 309 -39.40 -8.16 1.79
N SER A 310 -40.19 -9.01 1.12
CA SER A 310 -40.18 -10.47 1.32
C SER A 310 -39.25 -11.15 0.31
N PRO A 311 -38.42 -12.12 0.75
CA PRO A 311 -37.55 -12.84 -0.16
C PRO A 311 -38.37 -13.60 -1.20
N GLN A 312 -37.99 -13.47 -2.47
CA GLN A 312 -38.61 -14.27 -3.52
C GLN A 312 -38.16 -15.73 -3.40
N ILE A 313 -39.01 -16.67 -3.84
CA ILE A 313 -38.69 -18.09 -3.83
C ILE A 313 -38.17 -18.49 -5.23
N GLY A 314 -37.01 -19.14 -5.27
CA GLY A 314 -36.40 -19.67 -6.48
C GLY A 314 -37.14 -20.91 -6.99
N PRO A 315 -36.86 -21.36 -8.23
CA PRO A 315 -37.45 -22.60 -8.75
C PRO A 315 -37.04 -23.85 -7.95
N ASP A 316 -35.91 -23.76 -7.24
CA ASP A 316 -35.40 -24.79 -6.32
C ASP A 316 -36.07 -24.77 -4.93
N GLY A 317 -37.07 -23.91 -4.74
CA GLY A 317 -37.79 -23.73 -3.47
C GLY A 317 -37.02 -22.93 -2.42
N LYS A 318 -35.82 -22.41 -2.73
CA LYS A 318 -35.01 -21.66 -1.77
C LYS A 318 -35.31 -20.17 -1.81
N ALA A 319 -35.25 -19.55 -0.63
CA ALA A 319 -35.33 -18.10 -0.50
C ALA A 319 -34.14 -17.43 -1.20
N GLN A 320 -34.44 -16.45 -2.04
CA GLN A 320 -33.46 -15.63 -2.75
C GLN A 320 -33.07 -14.43 -1.88
N ARG A 321 -31.91 -13.84 -2.18
CA ARG A 321 -31.41 -12.63 -1.49
C ARG A 321 -32.06 -11.32 -1.97
N PHE A 322 -33.11 -11.41 -2.78
CA PHE A 322 -33.85 -10.26 -3.29
C PHE A 322 -35.34 -10.41 -3.00
N GLY A 323 -35.94 -9.30 -2.60
CA GLY A 323 -37.36 -9.02 -2.75
C GLY A 323 -37.62 -8.30 -4.07
N ILE A 324 -38.68 -7.49 -4.13
CA ILE A 324 -38.95 -6.58 -5.26
C ILE A 324 -38.18 -5.28 -4.97
N GLY A 325 -37.08 -5.06 -5.68
CA GLY A 325 -36.17 -3.93 -5.50
C GLY A 325 -35.20 -4.08 -4.31
N PHE A 326 -35.63 -4.65 -3.18
CA PHE A 326 -34.81 -4.75 -1.98
C PHE A 326 -33.85 -5.94 -1.98
N HIS A 327 -32.59 -5.69 -1.61
CA HIS A 327 -31.71 -6.76 -1.13
C HIS A 327 -32.17 -7.20 0.27
N ILE A 328 -32.16 -8.50 0.52
CA ILE A 328 -32.52 -9.14 1.78
C ILE A 328 -31.27 -9.82 2.32
N GLY A 329 -30.76 -9.29 3.43
CA GLY A 329 -29.57 -9.77 4.12
C GLY A 329 -29.87 -10.28 5.54
N ASP A 330 -28.80 -10.72 6.18
CA ASP A 330 -28.75 -11.12 7.59
C ASP A 330 -27.56 -10.40 8.24
N LEU A 331 -27.79 -9.80 9.40
CA LEU A 331 -26.75 -9.23 10.25
C LEU A 331 -26.92 -9.80 11.65
N ASP A 332 -26.05 -10.74 12.01
CA ASP A 332 -26.02 -11.41 13.31
C ASP A 332 -27.39 -12.00 13.71
N GLY A 333 -28.12 -12.57 12.74
CA GLY A 333 -29.44 -13.18 12.92
C GLY A 333 -30.63 -12.21 12.75
N GLU A 334 -30.38 -10.92 12.54
CA GLU A 334 -31.42 -9.93 12.21
C GLU A 334 -31.60 -9.81 10.70
N LYS A 335 -32.87 -9.82 10.25
CA LYS A 335 -33.19 -9.57 8.85
C LYS A 335 -32.91 -8.10 8.51
N VAL A 336 -31.96 -7.88 7.60
CA VAL A 336 -31.65 -6.57 7.04
C VAL A 336 -32.30 -6.44 5.67
N ILE A 337 -32.92 -5.31 5.40
CA ILE A 337 -33.40 -4.94 4.07
C ILE A 337 -32.73 -3.64 3.62
N GLY A 338 -32.49 -3.50 2.32
CA GLY A 338 -31.82 -2.30 1.83
C GLY A 338 -31.30 -2.44 0.42
N HIS A 339 -30.38 -1.57 0.04
CA HIS A 339 -29.63 -1.67 -1.20
C HIS A 339 -28.33 -0.85 -1.09
N GLY A 340 -27.23 -1.38 -1.62
CA GLY A 340 -25.98 -0.61 -1.80
C GLY A 340 -25.97 0.14 -3.14
N GLY A 341 -25.15 1.18 -3.27
CA GLY A 341 -25.02 1.92 -4.52
C GLY A 341 -23.57 2.11 -4.92
N ALA A 342 -23.29 2.03 -6.22
CA ALA A 342 -22.00 2.37 -6.80
C ALA A 342 -22.27 3.08 -8.13
N VAL A 343 -21.67 4.25 -8.32
CA VAL A 343 -21.68 4.97 -9.59
C VAL A 343 -20.57 6.01 -9.55
N TYR A 344 -19.69 5.97 -10.55
CA TYR A 344 -18.65 6.97 -10.82
C TYR A 344 -18.18 7.80 -9.63
N GLY A 345 -17.24 7.24 -8.87
CA GLY A 345 -16.64 7.97 -7.74
C GLY A 345 -17.48 7.94 -6.47
N PHE A 346 -18.67 7.34 -6.49
CA PHE A 346 -19.53 7.27 -5.32
C PHE A 346 -19.85 5.84 -4.93
N SER A 347 -19.82 5.60 -3.62
CA SER A 347 -20.26 4.34 -3.00
C SER A 347 -21.20 4.63 -1.84
N THR A 348 -22.33 3.94 -1.79
CA THR A 348 -23.37 4.18 -0.78
C THR A 348 -23.91 2.88 -0.21
N GLN A 349 -24.46 2.98 1.00
CA GLN A 349 -25.17 1.89 1.65
C GLN A 349 -26.43 2.44 2.33
N LEU A 350 -27.56 1.77 2.12
CA LEU A 350 -28.82 2.03 2.81
C LEU A 350 -29.35 0.71 3.36
N GLU A 351 -29.44 0.61 4.68
CA GLU A 351 -29.87 -0.61 5.36
C GLU A 351 -30.84 -0.30 6.49
N ALA A 352 -31.80 -1.20 6.69
CA ALA A 352 -32.83 -1.09 7.71
C ALA A 352 -33.11 -2.46 8.33
N ILE A 353 -33.39 -2.48 9.64
CA ILE A 353 -33.85 -3.65 10.40
C ILE A 353 -35.26 -3.32 10.89
N PRO A 354 -36.32 -3.67 10.12
CA PRO A 354 -37.69 -3.25 10.44
C PRO A 354 -38.21 -3.78 11.79
N SER A 355 -37.77 -4.98 12.21
CA SER A 355 -38.14 -5.58 13.51
C SER A 355 -37.72 -4.70 14.70
N ARG A 356 -36.63 -3.96 14.54
CA ARG A 356 -36.03 -3.08 15.55
C ARG A 356 -36.24 -1.59 15.29
N LYS A 357 -36.75 -1.26 14.11
CA LYS A 357 -36.90 0.11 13.60
C LYS A 357 -35.59 0.91 13.64
N ILE A 358 -34.47 0.28 13.34
CA ILE A 358 -33.16 0.95 13.22
C ILE A 358 -32.67 0.86 11.78
N GLY A 359 -32.04 1.92 11.29
CA GLY A 359 -31.49 1.96 9.94
C GLY A 359 -30.33 2.92 9.82
N VAL A 360 -29.56 2.75 8.75
CA VAL A 360 -28.35 3.52 8.46
C VAL A 360 -28.32 3.88 6.98
N ALA A 361 -27.98 5.14 6.70
CA ALA A 361 -27.61 5.61 5.37
C ALA A 361 -26.16 6.11 5.42
N ALA A 362 -25.31 5.64 4.51
CA ALA A 362 -23.92 6.04 4.39
C ALA A 362 -23.56 6.31 2.93
N ALA A 363 -22.72 7.31 2.69
CA ALA A 363 -22.27 7.70 1.36
C ALA A 363 -20.82 8.19 1.37
N SER A 364 -20.04 7.76 0.37
CA SER A 364 -18.64 8.13 0.18
C SER A 364 -18.40 8.66 -1.23
N ALA A 365 -17.50 9.63 -1.37
CA ALA A 365 -17.04 10.22 -2.64
C ALA A 365 -15.73 9.58 -3.17
N LEU A 366 -15.59 8.27 -2.99
CA LEU A 366 -14.55 7.46 -3.65
C LEU A 366 -15.14 6.20 -4.30
N ASP A 367 -14.74 5.93 -5.54
CA ASP A 367 -15.17 4.74 -6.30
C ASP A 367 -14.73 3.43 -5.61
N GLY A 368 -15.56 2.40 -5.66
CA GLY A 368 -15.24 1.09 -5.07
C GLY A 368 -15.20 1.03 -3.53
N SER A 369 -15.47 2.13 -2.82
CA SER A 369 -15.48 2.20 -1.34
C SER A 369 -16.71 1.55 -0.68
N ASN A 370 -17.47 0.72 -1.40
CA ASN A 370 -18.64 -0.02 -0.89
C ASN A 370 -18.30 -0.92 0.31
N GLY A 371 -17.11 -1.52 0.32
CA GLY A 371 -16.63 -2.32 1.45
C GLY A 371 -16.56 -1.49 2.74
N VAL A 372 -16.08 -0.25 2.64
CA VAL A 372 -16.01 0.71 3.76
C VAL A 372 -17.41 1.13 4.21
N ALA A 373 -18.26 1.55 3.28
CA ALA A 373 -19.63 1.97 3.58
C ALA A 373 -20.44 0.85 4.27
N THR A 374 -20.29 -0.40 3.79
CA THR A 374 -20.94 -1.58 4.39
C THR A 374 -20.39 -1.86 5.79
N ARG A 375 -19.07 -1.89 5.96
CA ARG A 375 -18.42 -2.14 7.26
C ARG A 375 -18.88 -1.14 8.33
N LEU A 376 -18.88 0.16 7.99
CA LEU A 376 -19.33 1.22 8.90
C LEU A 376 -20.84 1.15 9.18
N SER A 377 -21.65 0.81 8.18
CA SER A 377 -23.11 0.64 8.36
C SER A 377 -23.42 -0.55 9.28
N HIS A 378 -22.76 -1.69 9.09
CA HIS A 378 -22.91 -2.87 9.95
C HIS A 378 -22.42 -2.60 11.36
N TYR A 379 -21.32 -1.87 11.52
CA TYR A 379 -20.83 -1.46 12.83
C TYR A 379 -21.83 -0.53 13.54
N ALA A 380 -22.38 0.47 12.84
CA ALA A 380 -23.42 1.34 13.37
C ALA A 380 -24.68 0.56 13.80
N LEU A 381 -25.16 -0.37 12.96
CA LEU A 381 -26.30 -1.23 13.31
C LEU A 381 -26.00 -2.12 14.53
N ARG A 382 -24.81 -2.72 14.62
CA ARG A 382 -24.40 -3.52 15.78
C ARG A 382 -24.34 -2.70 17.07
N LEU A 383 -23.87 -1.47 17.01
CA LEU A 383 -23.88 -0.55 18.15
C LEU A 383 -25.33 -0.27 18.59
N MET A 384 -26.24 0.01 17.66
CA MET A 384 -27.65 0.25 17.96
C MET A 384 -28.34 -1.00 18.53
N ILE A 385 -28.07 -2.19 17.99
CA ILE A 385 -28.60 -3.47 18.53
C ILE A 385 -28.08 -3.70 19.95
N ALA A 386 -26.78 -3.56 20.19
CA ALA A 386 -26.20 -3.73 21.51
C ALA A 386 -26.79 -2.74 22.52
N ASN A 387 -26.98 -1.49 22.11
CA ASN A 387 -27.61 -0.47 22.91
C ASN A 387 -29.08 -0.79 23.26
N GLN A 388 -29.90 -1.18 22.28
CA GLN A 388 -31.29 -1.60 22.51
C GLN A 388 -31.38 -2.85 23.42
N ASP A 389 -30.43 -3.77 23.29
CA ASP A 389 -30.37 -5.00 24.08
C ASP A 389 -29.74 -4.80 25.48
N GLY A 390 -29.18 -3.62 25.77
CA GLY A 390 -28.41 -3.36 27.00
C GLY A 390 -27.13 -4.19 27.13
N LYS A 391 -26.52 -4.57 26.00
CA LYS A 391 -25.26 -5.32 25.92
C LYS A 391 -24.05 -4.38 25.79
N PRO A 392 -22.83 -4.83 26.14
CA PRO A 392 -21.62 -4.08 25.88
C PRO A 392 -21.49 -3.72 24.39
N LEU A 393 -21.12 -2.47 24.12
CA LEU A 393 -20.91 -1.98 22.76
C LEU A 393 -19.66 -2.65 22.16
N PRO A 394 -19.74 -3.24 20.95
CA PRO A 394 -18.56 -3.83 20.30
C PRO A 394 -17.51 -2.77 19.96
N ASP A 395 -16.24 -3.19 19.94
CA ASP A 395 -15.14 -2.34 19.47
C ASP A 395 -14.97 -2.40 17.96
N TYR A 396 -14.44 -1.31 17.39
CA TYR A 396 -14.08 -1.26 15.98
C TYR A 396 -12.68 -1.86 15.78
N GLN A 397 -12.58 -2.89 14.93
CA GLN A 397 -11.30 -3.48 14.56
C GLN A 397 -10.51 -2.48 13.70
N ARG A 398 -9.28 -2.16 14.10
CA ARG A 398 -8.36 -1.30 13.35
C ARG A 398 -7.16 -2.09 12.82
N THR A 399 -6.51 -1.58 11.79
CA THR A 399 -5.36 -2.22 11.16
C THR A 399 -4.20 -1.26 10.83
N SER A 400 -3.00 -1.80 10.90
CA SER A 400 -1.72 -1.15 10.58
C SER A 400 -1.01 -1.84 9.40
N PRO A 401 -0.07 -1.18 8.71
CA PRO A 401 0.72 -1.82 7.65
C PRO A 401 1.46 -3.07 8.16
N VAL A 402 1.57 -4.11 7.33
CA VAL A 402 2.38 -5.29 7.65
C VAL A 402 3.85 -4.89 7.73
N ALA A 403 4.55 -5.35 8.79
CA ALA A 403 5.97 -5.08 8.95
C ALA A 403 6.81 -5.55 7.75
N VAL A 404 7.77 -4.74 7.30
CA VAL A 404 8.56 -4.97 6.07
C VAL A 404 9.19 -6.36 5.99
N GLN A 405 9.74 -6.88 7.10
CA GLN A 405 10.35 -8.21 7.09
C GLN A 405 9.33 -9.32 6.90
N ARG A 406 8.14 -9.17 7.49
CA ARG A 406 7.04 -10.11 7.32
C ARG A 406 6.47 -10.02 5.90
N ALA A 407 6.31 -8.81 5.36
CA ALA A 407 5.90 -8.61 3.96
C ALA A 407 6.85 -9.35 3.00
N LYS A 408 8.17 -9.18 3.14
CA LYS A 408 9.18 -9.85 2.30
C LYS A 408 9.12 -11.37 2.35
N GLN A 409 8.76 -11.96 3.49
CA GLN A 409 8.59 -13.41 3.63
C GLN A 409 7.33 -13.94 2.92
N LEU A 410 6.33 -13.08 2.73
CA LEU A 410 5.05 -13.43 2.10
C LEU A 410 5.04 -13.17 0.60
N VAL A 411 5.90 -12.29 0.08
CA VAL A 411 5.95 -11.98 -1.35
C VAL A 411 6.25 -13.25 -2.14
N GLY A 412 5.32 -13.62 -3.01
CA GLY A 412 5.40 -14.89 -3.71
C GLY A 412 4.14 -15.23 -4.48
N ARG A 413 4.21 -16.33 -5.22
CA ARG A 413 3.06 -16.93 -5.90
C ARG A 413 2.77 -18.25 -5.23
N TYR A 414 1.48 -18.54 -5.08
CA TYR A 414 0.99 -19.70 -4.36
C TYR A 414 -0.11 -20.40 -5.15
N ARG A 415 -0.15 -21.73 -5.08
CA ARG A 415 -1.22 -22.57 -5.63
C ARG A 415 -1.91 -23.29 -4.49
N GLU A 416 -3.23 -23.37 -4.56
CA GLU A 416 -4.02 -24.17 -3.64
C GLU A 416 -3.50 -25.62 -3.61
N VAL A 417 -3.46 -26.24 -2.42
CA VAL A 417 -2.93 -27.61 -2.28
C VAL A 417 -3.87 -28.64 -2.91
N ASP A 418 -5.18 -28.49 -2.71
CA ASP A 418 -6.21 -29.44 -3.15
C ASP A 418 -7.06 -28.88 -4.32
N GLY A 419 -6.52 -27.92 -5.07
CA GLY A 419 -7.25 -27.27 -6.16
C GLY A 419 -6.34 -26.49 -7.11
N ASP A 420 -6.96 -25.87 -8.11
CA ASP A 420 -6.24 -25.16 -9.18
C ASP A 420 -6.20 -23.64 -8.97
N ARG A 421 -6.72 -23.13 -7.84
CA ARG A 421 -6.72 -21.69 -7.56
C ARG A 421 -5.31 -21.20 -7.27
N THR A 422 -5.01 -19.99 -7.75
CA THR A 422 -3.75 -19.30 -7.48
C THR A 422 -4.00 -18.05 -6.64
N ALA A 423 -2.96 -17.67 -5.88
CA ALA A 423 -2.89 -16.41 -5.17
C ALA A 423 -1.49 -15.83 -5.34
N SER A 424 -1.38 -14.52 -5.47
CA SER A 424 -0.09 -13.83 -5.46
C SER A 424 -0.08 -12.83 -4.31
N ILE A 425 1.04 -12.75 -3.60
CA ILE A 425 1.33 -11.64 -2.71
C ILE A 425 2.44 -10.81 -3.32
N ILE A 426 2.20 -9.52 -3.46
CA ILE A 426 3.13 -8.56 -4.07
C ILE A 426 3.33 -7.36 -3.17
N GLU A 427 4.51 -6.75 -3.24
CA GLU A 427 4.81 -5.50 -2.57
C GLU A 427 4.80 -4.36 -3.58
N LEU A 428 3.95 -3.35 -3.37
CA LEU A 428 3.80 -2.19 -4.25
C LEU A 428 3.83 -0.91 -3.42
N GLY A 429 4.86 -0.07 -3.62
CA GLY A 429 4.97 1.21 -2.94
C GLY A 429 5.05 1.08 -1.41
N GLY A 430 5.74 0.05 -0.92
CA GLY A 430 5.85 -0.26 0.51
C GLY A 430 4.60 -0.89 1.14
N ARG A 431 3.54 -1.15 0.36
CA ARG A 431 2.32 -1.84 0.81
C ARG A 431 2.30 -3.27 0.29
N THR A 432 1.65 -4.16 1.05
CA THR A 432 1.57 -5.60 0.72
C THR A 432 0.17 -5.92 0.21
N PHE A 433 0.06 -6.55 -0.96
CA PHE A 433 -1.22 -6.85 -1.58
C PHE A 433 -1.40 -8.35 -1.84
N LEU A 434 -2.61 -8.84 -1.59
CA LEU A 434 -3.12 -10.14 -2.02
C LEU A 434 -3.88 -9.98 -3.34
N GLU A 435 -3.41 -10.63 -4.39
CA GLU A 435 -4.16 -10.80 -5.63
C GLU A 435 -4.80 -12.20 -5.64
N ARG A 436 -6.13 -12.23 -5.51
CA ARG A 436 -6.92 -13.48 -5.52
C ARG A 436 -8.34 -13.21 -5.96
N GLY A 437 -8.85 -14.04 -6.87
CA GLY A 437 -10.20 -13.89 -7.40
C GLY A 437 -10.33 -12.64 -8.25
N THR A 438 -11.37 -11.83 -8.01
CA THR A 438 -11.70 -10.66 -8.84
C THR A 438 -10.99 -9.38 -8.43
N PHE A 439 -10.45 -9.30 -7.21
CA PHE A 439 -9.89 -8.06 -6.68
C PHE A 439 -8.44 -8.25 -6.23
N ARG A 440 -7.73 -7.13 -6.13
CA ARG A 440 -6.49 -7.02 -5.37
C ARG A 440 -6.81 -6.33 -4.06
N HIS A 441 -6.40 -6.94 -2.96
CA HIS A 441 -6.62 -6.39 -1.64
C HIS A 441 -5.33 -6.07 -0.90
N GLU A 442 -5.28 -4.99 -0.13
CA GLU A 442 -4.16 -4.71 0.77
C GLU A 442 -4.23 -5.64 1.98
N ILE A 443 -3.11 -6.31 2.29
CA ILE A 443 -2.93 -7.07 3.51
C ILE A 443 -2.42 -6.13 4.59
N ARG A 444 -3.13 -6.06 5.71
CA ARG A 444 -2.80 -5.25 6.89
C ARG A 444 -2.76 -6.14 8.14
N ALA A 445 -2.10 -5.67 9.18
CA ALA A 445 -2.04 -6.33 10.48
C ALA A 445 -3.11 -5.73 11.41
N ASN A 446 -3.92 -6.57 12.04
CA ASN A 446 -4.87 -6.15 13.06
C ASN A 446 -4.12 -5.58 14.27
N ASP A 447 -4.52 -4.40 14.75
CA ASP A 447 -3.84 -3.69 15.83
C ASP A 447 -3.91 -4.45 17.17
N SER A 448 -4.92 -5.29 17.35
CA SER A 448 -5.15 -6.01 18.61
C SER A 448 -4.27 -7.23 18.81
N ASP A 449 -3.98 -7.99 17.74
CA ASP A 449 -3.31 -9.30 17.82
C ASP A 449 -2.22 -9.51 16.74
N GLY A 450 -2.02 -8.56 15.84
CA GLY A 450 -1.08 -8.66 14.73
C GLY A 450 -1.46 -9.69 13.65
N ALA A 451 -2.68 -10.24 13.69
CA ALA A 451 -3.18 -11.15 12.67
C ALA A 451 -3.33 -10.42 11.33
N MET A 452 -2.97 -11.08 10.23
CA MET A 452 -3.08 -10.44 8.92
C MET A 452 -4.47 -10.62 8.35
N VAL A 453 -5.03 -9.52 7.88
CA VAL A 453 -6.36 -9.43 7.31
C VAL A 453 -6.31 -8.49 6.12
N THR A 454 -7.13 -8.73 5.10
CA THR A 454 -7.30 -7.75 4.05
C THR A 454 -8.08 -6.55 4.57
N ASP A 455 -7.60 -5.33 4.35
CA ASP A 455 -8.28 -4.10 4.72
C ASP A 455 -7.86 -2.95 3.79
N ASP A 456 -8.77 -2.56 2.90
CA ASP A 456 -8.59 -1.48 1.93
C ASP A 456 -9.94 -0.84 1.57
N VAL A 457 -9.95 -0.01 0.52
CA VAL A 457 -11.17 0.64 0.01
C VAL A 457 -12.19 -0.36 -0.53
N LEU A 458 -11.75 -1.46 -1.17
CA LEU A 458 -12.62 -2.46 -1.80
C LEU A 458 -13.26 -3.40 -0.78
N GLY A 459 -12.58 -3.71 0.33
CA GLY A 459 -13.11 -4.66 1.30
C GLY A 459 -12.29 -4.88 2.56
N PHE A 460 -12.89 -5.66 3.46
CA PHE A 460 -12.32 -6.04 4.75
C PHE A 460 -12.62 -7.52 5.05
N GLY A 461 -11.66 -8.24 5.66
CA GLY A 461 -11.97 -9.45 6.43
C GLY A 461 -11.43 -10.79 5.90
N MET A 462 -10.73 -10.86 4.76
CA MET A 462 -10.06 -12.10 4.38
C MET A 462 -8.81 -12.30 5.25
N THR A 463 -8.78 -13.38 6.01
CA THR A 463 -7.62 -13.74 6.84
C THR A 463 -6.49 -14.29 6.00
N VAL A 464 -5.25 -13.92 6.34
CA VAL A 464 -4.02 -14.45 5.73
C VAL A 464 -3.12 -14.94 6.85
N THR A 465 -2.81 -16.23 6.88
CA THR A 465 -1.97 -16.83 7.93
C THR A 465 -0.83 -17.61 7.31
N GLN A 466 0.38 -17.38 7.78
CA GLN A 466 1.53 -18.20 7.41
C GLN A 466 1.50 -19.48 8.26
N LYS A 467 1.30 -20.65 7.63
CA LYS A 467 1.22 -21.93 8.36
C LYS A 467 2.59 -22.47 8.76
N ASN A 468 3.59 -22.26 7.92
CA ASN A 468 4.99 -22.59 8.14
C ASN A 468 5.88 -21.72 7.23
N SER A 469 7.17 -22.03 7.11
CA SER A 469 8.12 -21.26 6.29
C SER A 469 7.63 -20.96 4.87
N ASP A 470 6.83 -21.86 4.29
CA ASP A 470 6.56 -21.89 2.85
C ASP A 470 5.07 -21.80 2.49
N MET A 471 4.16 -22.24 3.36
CA MET A 471 2.71 -22.33 3.08
C MET A 471 1.88 -21.20 3.69
N LEU A 472 0.85 -20.78 2.95
CA LEU A 472 -0.14 -19.80 3.39
C LEU A 472 -1.52 -20.44 3.56
N GLU A 473 -2.29 -19.96 4.52
CA GLU A 473 -3.72 -20.16 4.60
C GLU A 473 -4.44 -18.83 4.34
N ILE A 474 -5.33 -18.81 3.36
CA ILE A 474 -6.13 -17.64 2.99
C ILE A 474 -7.60 -18.01 3.15
N ASN A 475 -8.28 -17.37 4.11
CA ASN A 475 -9.67 -17.62 4.45
C ASN A 475 -10.00 -19.13 4.58
N GLY A 476 -9.16 -19.86 5.33
CA GLY A 476 -9.31 -21.31 5.58
C GLY A 476 -8.84 -22.23 4.45
N THR A 477 -8.42 -21.70 3.29
CA THR A 477 -7.87 -22.51 2.18
C THR A 477 -6.34 -22.48 2.21
N THR A 478 -5.68 -23.63 2.12
CA THR A 478 -4.20 -23.72 2.17
C THR A 478 -3.58 -23.64 0.76
N PHE A 479 -2.50 -22.88 0.63
CA PHE A 479 -1.74 -22.67 -0.59
C PHE A 479 -0.25 -22.95 -0.37
N ALA A 480 0.38 -23.65 -1.32
CA ALA A 480 1.80 -23.94 -1.39
C ALA A 480 2.52 -23.02 -2.39
N PRO A 481 3.80 -22.69 -2.18
CA PRO A 481 4.51 -21.74 -3.02
C PRO A 481 4.84 -22.34 -4.39
N ILE A 482 4.86 -21.49 -5.41
CA ILE A 482 5.23 -21.82 -6.78
C ILE A 482 6.56 -21.15 -7.11
N ALA A 483 7.44 -21.86 -7.81
CA ALA A 483 8.72 -21.33 -8.25
C ALA A 483 8.58 -20.01 -9.05
N ASN A 484 9.38 -19.02 -8.70
CA ASN A 484 9.42 -17.72 -9.38
C ASN A 484 10.21 -17.80 -10.70
N LYS A 485 9.57 -18.36 -11.74
CA LYS A 485 10.10 -18.47 -13.11
C LYS A 485 9.36 -17.51 -14.06
N PRO A 486 10.01 -17.05 -15.14
CA PRO A 486 9.33 -16.29 -16.19
C PRO A 486 8.07 -17.04 -16.68
N PRO A 487 6.95 -16.32 -16.90
CA PRO A 487 5.75 -16.91 -17.49
C PRO A 487 6.02 -17.49 -18.88
N ALA A 488 5.21 -18.48 -19.29
CA ALA A 488 5.26 -19.03 -20.64
C ALA A 488 4.95 -17.96 -21.69
N LYS A 489 5.42 -18.17 -22.92
CA LYS A 489 5.11 -17.26 -24.03
C LYS A 489 3.61 -17.26 -24.31
N VAL A 490 3.06 -16.07 -24.52
CA VAL A 490 1.68 -15.90 -24.96
C VAL A 490 1.46 -16.59 -26.32
N PRO A 491 0.36 -17.34 -26.51
CA PRO A 491 0.00 -17.87 -27.82
C PRO A 491 -0.21 -16.77 -28.86
N ASP A 492 0.26 -16.96 -30.09
CA ASP A 492 0.18 -15.95 -31.16
C ASP A 492 -1.25 -15.47 -31.43
N ARG A 493 -2.23 -16.39 -31.38
CA ARG A 493 -3.66 -16.07 -31.58
C ARG A 493 -4.21 -15.05 -30.58
N TRP A 494 -3.61 -14.91 -29.40
CA TRP A 494 -4.04 -13.96 -28.37
C TRP A 494 -3.33 -12.62 -28.45
N LYS A 495 -2.19 -12.51 -29.14
CA LYS A 495 -1.40 -11.27 -29.20
C LYS A 495 -2.23 -10.08 -29.69
N GLY A 496 -3.00 -10.28 -30.76
CA GLY A 496 -3.89 -9.25 -31.31
C GLY A 496 -5.11 -8.93 -30.45
N LEU A 497 -5.41 -9.73 -29.42
CA LEU A 497 -6.51 -9.47 -28.47
C LEU A 497 -6.06 -8.68 -27.24
N ILE A 498 -4.78 -8.78 -26.87
CA ILE A 498 -4.24 -8.07 -25.71
C ILE A 498 -4.16 -6.58 -26.03
N GLY A 499 -4.70 -5.75 -25.14
CA GLY A 499 -4.76 -4.30 -25.36
C GLY A 499 -5.83 -3.63 -24.51
N GLU A 500 -6.05 -2.37 -24.83
CA GLU A 500 -7.01 -1.50 -24.17
C GLU A 500 -8.17 -1.17 -25.10
N TYR A 501 -9.38 -1.13 -24.54
CA TYR A 501 -10.62 -0.92 -25.27
C TYR A 501 -11.54 0.03 -24.49
N GLY A 502 -12.38 0.78 -25.19
CA GLY A 502 -13.36 1.68 -24.59
C GLY A 502 -12.86 3.11 -24.38
N TRP A 503 -13.25 3.70 -23.25
CA TRP A 503 -13.13 5.14 -22.98
C TRP A 503 -12.08 5.45 -21.91
N ASP A 504 -11.59 6.70 -21.90
CA ASP A 504 -10.59 7.20 -20.92
C ASP A 504 -11.05 7.10 -19.48
N HIS A 505 -12.33 7.38 -19.21
CA HIS A 505 -12.91 7.31 -17.86
C HIS A 505 -13.24 5.88 -17.40
N ASN A 506 -13.18 4.88 -18.29
CA ASN A 506 -13.46 3.48 -17.94
C ASN A 506 -12.90 2.48 -18.97
N THR A 507 -11.60 2.21 -18.87
CA THR A 507 -10.89 1.32 -19.79
C THR A 507 -11.15 -0.16 -19.50
N LEU A 508 -11.46 -0.93 -20.55
CA LEU A 508 -11.39 -2.39 -20.54
C LEU A 508 -9.98 -2.84 -20.97
N TYR A 509 -9.27 -3.54 -20.09
CA TYR A 509 -8.01 -4.18 -20.44
C TYR A 509 -8.24 -5.66 -20.72
N ILE A 510 -7.76 -6.12 -21.87
CA ILE A 510 -7.58 -7.54 -22.17
C ILE A 510 -6.10 -7.86 -22.04
N LEU A 511 -5.76 -8.79 -21.16
CA LEU A 511 -4.39 -9.12 -20.82
C LEU A 511 -4.23 -10.62 -20.59
N GLU A 512 -3.02 -11.15 -20.79
CA GLU A 512 -2.72 -12.55 -20.48
C GLU A 512 -2.14 -12.67 -19.07
N ARG A 513 -2.60 -13.67 -18.31
CA ARG A 513 -2.04 -14.07 -17.03
C ARG A 513 -2.21 -15.59 -16.88
N GLU A 514 -1.14 -16.26 -16.50
CA GLU A 514 -1.16 -17.70 -16.17
C GLU A 514 -1.65 -18.60 -17.32
N GLY A 515 -1.37 -18.21 -18.57
CA GLY A 515 -1.82 -18.99 -19.73
C GLY A 515 -3.32 -18.88 -19.97
N GLN A 516 -3.95 -17.80 -19.50
CA GLN A 516 -5.35 -17.47 -19.71
C GLN A 516 -5.50 -15.97 -20.00
N LEU A 517 -6.50 -15.57 -20.78
CA LEU A 517 -6.87 -14.16 -20.91
C LEU A 517 -7.72 -13.70 -19.74
N TYR A 518 -7.54 -12.44 -19.34
CA TYR A 518 -8.30 -11.78 -18.31
C TYR A 518 -8.90 -10.49 -18.86
N ALA A 519 -10.07 -10.13 -18.36
CA ALA A 519 -10.66 -8.82 -18.51
C ALA A 519 -10.53 -8.05 -17.20
N LEU A 520 -9.82 -6.92 -17.22
CA LEU A 520 -9.91 -5.90 -16.17
C LEU A 520 -10.89 -4.83 -16.63
N ILE A 521 -12.05 -4.78 -15.99
CA ILE A 521 -13.20 -3.94 -16.34
C ILE A 521 -13.65 -3.14 -15.12
N GLU A 522 -14.20 -1.93 -15.33
CA GLU A 522 -14.60 -1.02 -14.23
C GLU A 522 -13.44 -0.82 -13.24
N TRP A 523 -12.23 -0.62 -13.78
CA TRP A 523 -10.96 -0.33 -13.11
C TRP A 523 -10.38 -1.33 -12.12
N PHE A 524 -11.17 -2.19 -11.49
CA PHE A 524 -10.68 -3.09 -10.44
C PHE A 524 -11.32 -4.49 -10.47
N TYR A 525 -12.28 -4.78 -11.35
CA TYR A 525 -12.80 -6.14 -11.52
C TYR A 525 -11.95 -6.94 -12.50
N TYR A 526 -11.22 -7.91 -11.96
CA TYR A 526 -10.25 -8.74 -12.68
C TYR A 526 -10.80 -10.14 -12.94
N TYR A 527 -11.38 -10.40 -14.11
CA TYR A 527 -12.06 -11.66 -14.44
C TYR A 527 -11.22 -12.58 -15.32
N PRO A 528 -11.01 -13.85 -14.94
CA PRO A 528 -10.46 -14.86 -15.84
C PRO A 528 -11.46 -15.19 -16.96
N LEU A 529 -11.00 -15.24 -18.21
CA LEU A 529 -11.83 -15.50 -19.38
C LEU A 529 -11.67 -16.94 -19.87
N LYS A 530 -12.78 -17.64 -20.07
CA LYS A 530 -12.77 -18.98 -20.66
C LYS A 530 -12.86 -18.88 -22.18
N GLU A 531 -11.84 -19.37 -22.88
CA GLU A 531 -11.84 -19.42 -24.35
C GLU A 531 -12.93 -20.38 -24.87
N VAL A 532 -13.75 -19.90 -25.81
CA VAL A 532 -14.74 -20.71 -26.55
C VAL A 532 -14.18 -21.02 -27.94
N ASN A 533 -13.68 -20.00 -28.61
CA ASN A 533 -12.95 -20.08 -29.87
C ASN A 533 -11.99 -18.88 -29.99
N GLU A 534 -11.33 -18.71 -31.14
CA GLU A 534 -10.32 -17.68 -31.36
C GLU A 534 -10.80 -16.22 -31.15
N ASN A 535 -12.11 -15.97 -31.23
CA ASN A 535 -12.70 -14.63 -31.15
C ASN A 535 -13.77 -14.51 -30.05
N GLU A 536 -14.10 -15.60 -29.36
CA GLU A 536 -15.17 -15.62 -28.37
C GLU A 536 -14.71 -16.22 -27.04
N PHE A 537 -15.03 -15.50 -25.97
CA PHE A 537 -14.66 -15.84 -24.60
C PHE A 537 -15.85 -15.67 -23.66
N LEU A 538 -15.84 -16.35 -22.53
CA LEU A 538 -16.85 -16.22 -21.49
C LEU A 538 -16.26 -15.64 -20.21
N PHE A 539 -17.02 -14.76 -19.56
CA PHE A 539 -16.79 -14.42 -18.17
C PHE A 539 -17.00 -15.66 -17.28
N PRO A 540 -16.44 -15.69 -16.06
CA PRO A 540 -16.66 -16.80 -15.15
C PRO A 540 -18.13 -16.86 -14.68
N ASP A 541 -18.53 -17.95 -14.04
CA ASP A 541 -19.90 -18.19 -13.58
C ASP A 541 -20.27 -17.45 -12.27
N TYR A 542 -19.41 -16.52 -11.84
CA TYR A 542 -19.52 -15.65 -10.67
C TYR A 542 -19.25 -14.18 -11.02
N GLY A 543 -19.48 -13.28 -10.06
CA GLY A 543 -19.30 -11.84 -10.25
C GLY A 543 -20.44 -11.20 -11.04
N LEU A 544 -20.22 -9.99 -11.55
CA LEU A 544 -21.25 -9.16 -12.18
C LEU A 544 -21.69 -9.65 -13.57
N TYR A 545 -20.75 -10.25 -14.32
CA TYR A 545 -20.92 -10.59 -15.74
C TYR A 545 -21.19 -12.08 -15.99
N HIS A 546 -21.60 -12.82 -14.96
CA HIS A 546 -21.78 -14.27 -15.10
C HIS A 546 -22.81 -14.63 -16.19
N GLY A 547 -22.44 -15.60 -17.02
CA GLY A 547 -23.22 -16.06 -18.18
C GLY A 547 -23.07 -15.21 -19.44
N GLU A 548 -22.36 -14.09 -19.40
CA GLU A 548 -22.07 -13.26 -20.56
C GLU A 548 -20.67 -13.54 -21.13
N GLY A 549 -20.39 -13.01 -22.31
CA GLY A 549 -19.14 -13.24 -23.01
C GLY A 549 -18.54 -12.00 -23.64
N LEU A 550 -17.43 -12.22 -24.32
CA LEU A 550 -16.70 -11.25 -25.13
C LEU A 550 -16.59 -11.77 -26.54
N LYS A 551 -16.85 -10.91 -27.53
CA LYS A 551 -16.72 -11.21 -28.95
C LYS A 551 -15.84 -10.17 -29.63
N PHE A 552 -14.71 -10.61 -30.14
CA PHE A 552 -13.72 -9.76 -30.80
C PHE A 552 -13.97 -9.67 -32.31
N THR A 553 -13.80 -8.47 -32.86
CA THR A 553 -13.70 -8.23 -34.30
C THR A 553 -12.25 -7.89 -34.63
N ARG A 554 -11.66 -8.56 -35.64
CA ARG A 554 -10.25 -8.40 -36.01
C ARG A 554 -10.08 -7.78 -37.39
N ALA A 555 -9.01 -7.01 -37.54
CA ALA A 555 -8.45 -6.63 -38.82
C ALA A 555 -7.72 -7.82 -39.47
N THR A 556 -7.30 -7.65 -40.72
CA THR A 556 -6.64 -8.69 -41.52
C THR A 556 -5.27 -9.10 -40.99
N ASP A 557 -4.63 -8.27 -40.17
CA ASP A 557 -3.36 -8.54 -39.48
C ASP A 557 -3.54 -9.36 -38.18
N GLY A 558 -4.79 -9.68 -37.80
CA GLY A 558 -5.14 -10.40 -36.58
C GLY A 558 -5.30 -9.52 -35.35
N THR A 559 -5.08 -8.21 -35.44
CA THR A 559 -5.31 -7.24 -34.36
C THR A 559 -6.80 -7.00 -34.19
N ALA A 560 -7.32 -7.12 -32.97
CA ALA A 560 -8.73 -6.85 -32.69
C ALA A 560 -9.00 -5.34 -32.71
N THR A 561 -9.90 -4.86 -33.57
CA THR A 561 -10.29 -3.45 -33.68
C THR A 561 -11.34 -3.06 -32.64
N GLU A 562 -12.10 -4.03 -32.15
CA GLU A 562 -13.12 -3.85 -31.12
C GLU A 562 -13.44 -5.18 -30.42
N VAL A 563 -14.09 -5.08 -29.28
CA VAL A 563 -14.68 -6.19 -28.55
C VAL A 563 -16.08 -5.82 -28.05
N VAL A 564 -17.05 -6.70 -28.25
CA VAL A 564 -18.35 -6.60 -27.58
C VAL A 564 -18.26 -7.44 -26.31
N ALA A 565 -18.24 -6.81 -25.14
CA ALA A 565 -18.18 -7.46 -23.84
C ALA A 565 -19.49 -7.23 -23.09
N ALA A 566 -20.21 -8.32 -22.78
CA ALA A 566 -21.55 -8.25 -22.17
C ALA A 566 -22.52 -7.32 -22.92
N GLU A 567 -22.58 -7.48 -24.26
CA GLU A 567 -23.37 -6.68 -25.21
C GLU A 567 -23.00 -5.18 -25.31
N VAL A 568 -21.96 -4.72 -24.60
CA VAL A 568 -21.43 -3.36 -24.73
C VAL A 568 -20.22 -3.39 -25.66
N LYS A 569 -20.21 -2.48 -26.64
CA LYS A 569 -19.13 -2.35 -27.61
C LYS A 569 -18.00 -1.48 -27.05
N PHE A 570 -16.79 -2.03 -27.00
CA PHE A 570 -15.56 -1.34 -26.65
C PHE A 570 -14.63 -1.30 -27.86
N VAL A 571 -14.37 -0.10 -28.39
CA VAL A 571 -13.44 0.11 -29.52
C VAL A 571 -12.00 0.03 -29.01
N ARG A 572 -11.08 -0.59 -29.76
CA ARG A 572 -9.66 -0.64 -29.38
C ARG A 572 -9.10 0.78 -29.31
N ARG A 573 -8.34 1.05 -28.26
CA ARG A 573 -7.65 2.31 -28.06
C ARG A 573 -6.25 2.26 -28.68
N GLU A 574 -5.83 3.37 -29.28
CA GLU A 574 -4.46 3.58 -29.73
C GLU A 574 -3.69 4.35 -28.66
N ILE A 575 -2.82 3.66 -27.91
CA ILE A 575 -2.11 4.25 -26.77
C ILE A 575 -0.61 3.98 -26.89
N GLY A 576 0.16 5.04 -26.70
CA GLY A 576 1.61 4.98 -26.76
C GLY A 576 2.09 4.72 -28.18
N THR A 577 3.24 4.07 -28.30
CA THR A 577 3.84 3.72 -29.59
C THR A 577 3.62 2.27 -29.98
N LYS A 578 3.68 2.02 -31.29
CA LYS A 578 3.74 0.66 -31.82
C LYS A 578 5.09 0.04 -31.45
N ASP A 579 5.08 -1.28 -31.27
CA ASP A 579 6.28 -2.02 -30.89
C ASP A 579 7.44 -1.76 -31.88
N GLY A 580 8.59 -1.33 -31.33
CA GLY A 580 9.81 -1.05 -32.09
C GLY A 580 9.91 0.38 -32.62
N GLU A 581 8.84 1.19 -32.52
CA GLU A 581 8.91 2.62 -32.75
C GLU A 581 9.42 3.34 -31.50
N THR A 582 9.91 4.57 -31.68
CA THR A 582 10.29 5.45 -30.58
C THR A 582 9.29 6.57 -30.52
N PHE A 583 8.74 6.81 -29.33
CA PHE A 583 7.82 7.92 -29.08
C PHE A 583 8.49 9.22 -29.48
N LYS A 584 7.73 10.17 -30.03
CA LYS A 584 8.21 11.49 -30.41
C LYS A 584 7.17 12.54 -30.08
N ILE A 585 7.65 13.69 -29.61
CA ILE A 585 6.84 14.90 -29.51
C ILE A 585 7.18 15.84 -30.66
N ASP A 586 6.28 16.79 -30.93
CA ASP A 586 6.60 18.00 -31.69
C ASP A 586 7.11 19.07 -30.70
N PRO A 587 8.41 19.42 -30.70
CA PRO A 587 8.93 20.42 -29.80
C PRO A 587 8.27 21.78 -30.02
N ILE A 588 7.91 22.49 -28.93
CA ILE A 588 7.30 23.84 -29.02
C ILE A 588 8.21 24.84 -29.75
N LYS A 589 9.54 24.59 -29.74
CA LYS A 589 10.55 25.44 -30.35
C LYS A 589 11.61 24.63 -31.10
N PRO A 590 12.30 25.22 -32.10
CA PRO A 590 13.41 24.55 -32.77
C PRO A 590 14.53 24.12 -31.82
N ILE A 591 15.10 22.93 -32.05
CA ILE A 591 16.15 22.33 -31.20
C ILE A 591 17.34 23.27 -30.98
N GLU A 592 17.78 23.98 -32.01
CA GLU A 592 18.95 24.88 -31.91
C GLU A 592 18.66 26.17 -31.12
N GLU A 593 17.43 26.67 -31.15
CA GLU A 593 17.00 27.77 -30.28
C GLU A 593 17.03 27.31 -28.81
N LEU A 594 16.42 26.16 -28.53
CA LEU A 594 16.40 25.55 -27.20
C LEU A 594 17.81 25.33 -26.66
N ARG A 595 18.72 24.81 -27.51
CA ARG A 595 20.12 24.55 -27.14
C ARG A 595 20.85 25.83 -26.77
N THR A 596 20.69 26.87 -27.59
CA THR A 596 21.32 28.18 -27.36
C THR A 596 20.82 28.78 -26.04
N THR A 597 19.51 28.77 -25.81
CA THR A 597 18.91 29.28 -24.56
C THR A 597 19.36 28.48 -23.34
N ALA A 598 19.41 27.15 -23.44
CA ALA A 598 19.79 26.30 -22.31
C ALA A 598 21.28 26.43 -21.94
N LEU A 599 22.17 26.52 -22.92
CA LEU A 599 23.62 26.71 -22.70
C LEU A 599 23.96 28.08 -22.12
N ALA A 600 23.14 29.11 -22.39
CA ALA A 600 23.28 30.43 -21.78
C ALA A 600 22.76 30.49 -20.34
N GLY A 601 21.99 29.50 -19.90
CA GLY A 601 21.46 29.39 -18.55
C GLY A 601 22.42 28.71 -17.58
N SER A 602 22.16 28.89 -16.29
CA SER A 602 22.86 28.21 -15.19
C SER A 602 21.87 27.39 -14.36
N PRO A 603 22.31 26.26 -13.77
CA PRO A 603 21.51 25.54 -12.77
C PRO A 603 21.06 26.45 -11.62
N PRO A 604 19.92 26.15 -10.98
CA PRO A 604 19.47 26.89 -9.81
C PRO A 604 20.53 26.82 -8.69
N GLU A 605 20.70 27.91 -7.95
CA GLU A 605 21.61 27.94 -6.82
C GLU A 605 21.10 27.05 -5.68
N GLU A 606 22.02 26.26 -5.10
CA GLU A 606 21.71 25.37 -3.98
C GLU A 606 22.55 25.72 -2.75
N HIS A 607 21.88 25.87 -1.61
CA HIS A 607 22.51 26.07 -0.31
C HIS A 607 22.40 24.78 0.52
N GLY A 608 23.51 24.37 1.15
CA GLY A 608 23.55 23.14 1.95
C GLY A 608 24.92 22.47 1.94
N LYS A 609 25.09 21.47 2.81
CA LYS A 609 26.27 20.60 2.82
C LYS A 609 26.05 19.47 1.81
N PHE A 610 26.78 19.51 0.70
CA PHE A 610 26.74 18.48 -0.35
C PHE A 610 28.04 17.68 -0.38
N ARG A 611 27.95 16.43 -0.81
CA ARG A 611 29.11 15.58 -1.10
C ARG A 611 29.83 16.07 -2.35
N ASN A 612 31.13 15.81 -2.40
CA ASN A 612 31.91 15.97 -3.63
C ASN A 612 31.39 15.01 -4.70
N SER A 613 31.37 15.48 -5.95
CA SER A 613 30.95 14.67 -7.09
C SER A 613 32.09 13.73 -7.51
N ASP A 614 31.79 12.45 -7.69
CA ASP A 614 32.70 11.43 -8.22
C ASP A 614 31.96 10.64 -9.31
N LEU A 615 31.88 11.26 -10.48
CA LEU A 615 31.23 10.67 -11.64
C LEU A 615 32.17 9.65 -12.31
N VAL A 616 31.67 8.41 -12.41
CA VAL A 616 32.36 7.27 -13.02
C VAL A 616 31.53 6.70 -14.16
N ASP A 617 32.21 6.24 -15.21
CA ASP A 617 31.58 5.56 -16.34
C ASP A 617 31.21 4.14 -15.95
N LEU A 618 29.93 3.77 -16.04
CA LEU A 618 29.42 2.44 -15.71
C LEU A 618 30.16 1.32 -16.47
N ALA A 619 30.45 1.52 -17.76
CA ALA A 619 31.13 0.52 -18.58
C ALA A 619 32.58 0.25 -18.12
N SER A 620 33.18 1.21 -17.39
CA SER A 620 34.52 1.02 -16.81
C SER A 620 34.51 0.16 -15.53
N LEU A 621 33.36 0.04 -14.86
CA LEU A 621 33.20 -0.79 -13.66
C LEU A 621 32.72 -2.20 -13.99
N ASP A 622 31.78 -2.34 -14.93
CA ASP A 622 31.32 -3.63 -15.44
C ASP A 622 31.09 -3.55 -16.96
N PRO A 623 32.01 -4.06 -17.79
CA PRO A 623 31.91 -3.97 -19.26
C PRO A 623 30.79 -4.83 -19.85
N THR A 624 30.11 -5.65 -19.05
CA THR A 624 28.97 -6.46 -19.51
C THR A 624 27.63 -5.70 -19.47
N ILE A 625 27.59 -4.53 -18.84
CA ILE A 625 26.45 -3.62 -18.91
C ILE A 625 26.43 -3.02 -20.31
N LYS A 626 25.33 -3.22 -21.04
CA LYS A 626 25.19 -2.71 -22.40
C LYS A 626 24.74 -1.25 -22.39
N MET A 627 25.15 -0.50 -23.41
CA MET A 627 24.80 0.89 -23.59
C MET A 627 23.91 1.06 -24.83
N ASP A 628 22.78 1.70 -24.65
CA ASP A 628 21.87 2.20 -25.69
C ASP A 628 21.45 3.62 -25.32
N ILE A 629 22.45 4.49 -25.20
CA ILE A 629 22.32 5.87 -24.72
C ILE A 629 21.54 6.69 -25.76
N ARG A 630 20.22 6.79 -25.57
CA ARG A 630 19.28 7.29 -26.58
C ARG A 630 19.56 8.73 -27.00
N TYR A 631 19.95 9.56 -26.03
CA TYR A 631 20.25 10.97 -26.26
C TYR A 631 21.62 11.23 -26.92
N ALA A 632 22.43 10.18 -27.16
CA ALA A 632 23.60 10.26 -28.05
C ALA A 632 23.24 10.02 -29.53
N THR A 633 21.97 9.75 -29.84
CA THR A 633 21.45 9.48 -31.19
C THR A 633 20.17 10.31 -31.43
N THR A 634 19.55 10.18 -32.60
CA THR A 634 18.21 10.75 -32.88
C THR A 634 17.06 9.84 -32.44
N ASN A 635 17.37 8.67 -31.86
CA ASN A 635 16.37 7.70 -31.41
C ASN A 635 15.89 8.00 -29.98
N ASN A 636 15.21 9.13 -29.81
CA ASN A 636 14.61 9.60 -28.56
C ASN A 636 13.39 10.48 -28.86
N PHE A 637 12.66 10.89 -27.82
CA PHE A 637 11.42 11.65 -27.96
C PHE A 637 11.54 13.02 -28.63
N MET A 638 12.74 13.60 -28.64
CA MET A 638 13.02 14.88 -29.28
C MET A 638 13.56 14.75 -30.71
N GLY A 639 13.90 13.53 -31.15
CA GLY A 639 14.45 13.28 -32.48
C GLY A 639 15.83 13.91 -32.75
N ALA A 640 16.58 14.30 -31.72
CA ALA A 640 17.82 15.07 -31.84
C ALA A 640 18.96 14.51 -30.95
N VAL A 641 20.20 14.88 -31.26
CA VAL A 641 21.39 14.46 -30.49
C VAL A 641 21.71 15.48 -29.39
N PHE A 642 21.90 15.02 -28.16
CA PHE A 642 22.21 15.85 -26.99
C PHE A 642 23.56 15.53 -26.36
N TYR A 643 24.02 14.28 -26.46
CA TYR A 643 25.33 13.84 -26.00
C TYR A 643 26.25 13.56 -27.20
N LYS A 644 27.54 13.89 -27.08
CA LYS A 644 28.52 13.59 -28.14
C LYS A 644 29.04 12.16 -28.11
N GLN A 645 28.87 11.46 -26.98
CA GLN A 645 29.35 10.08 -26.80
C GLN A 645 28.33 9.24 -26.02
N PRO A 646 28.16 7.95 -26.36
CA PRO A 646 27.19 7.06 -25.73
C PRO A 646 27.76 6.45 -24.43
N LYS A 647 28.03 7.30 -23.43
CA LYS A 647 28.50 6.88 -22.10
C LYS A 647 27.45 7.10 -21.02
N ALA A 648 27.53 6.32 -19.94
CA ALA A 648 26.67 6.46 -18.78
C ALA A 648 27.52 6.78 -17.54
N PHE A 649 27.52 8.05 -17.15
CA PHE A 649 28.20 8.48 -15.91
C PHE A 649 27.24 8.45 -14.73
N MET A 650 27.72 8.03 -13.56
CA MET A 650 26.96 8.04 -12.31
C MET A 650 27.88 8.35 -11.14
N GLN A 651 27.33 8.84 -10.03
CA GLN A 651 28.09 8.93 -8.78
C GLN A 651 28.55 7.53 -8.38
N ARG A 652 29.83 7.37 -8.01
CA ARG A 652 30.42 6.04 -7.73
C ARG A 652 29.55 5.12 -6.88
N PRO A 653 28.97 5.54 -5.72
CA PRO A 653 28.13 4.64 -4.93
C PRO A 653 26.88 4.15 -5.68
N ALA A 654 26.27 5.01 -6.50
CA ALA A 654 25.14 4.65 -7.33
C ALA A 654 25.58 3.71 -8.48
N ALA A 655 26.73 3.99 -9.10
CA ALA A 655 27.30 3.16 -10.16
C ALA A 655 27.60 1.74 -9.68
N GLU A 656 28.23 1.60 -8.51
CA GLU A 656 28.53 0.32 -7.87
C GLU A 656 27.25 -0.45 -7.50
N ALA A 657 26.19 0.25 -7.10
CA ALA A 657 24.88 -0.36 -6.86
C ALA A 657 24.27 -0.95 -8.14
N VAL A 658 24.38 -0.27 -9.29
CA VAL A 658 23.97 -0.82 -10.60
C VAL A 658 24.79 -2.07 -10.94
N VAL A 659 26.10 -2.08 -10.68
CA VAL A 659 26.96 -3.25 -10.91
C VAL A 659 26.51 -4.46 -10.07
N ARG A 660 26.16 -4.26 -8.79
CA ARG A 660 25.62 -5.33 -7.94
C ARG A 660 24.26 -5.83 -8.44
N ALA A 661 23.37 -4.93 -8.89
CA ALA A 661 22.10 -5.30 -9.51
C ALA A 661 22.32 -6.14 -10.78
N ASN A 662 23.23 -5.73 -11.67
CA ASN A 662 23.59 -6.47 -12.88
C ASN A 662 24.13 -7.88 -12.54
N ALA A 663 24.99 -7.99 -11.52
CA ALA A 663 25.53 -9.27 -11.07
C ALA A 663 24.43 -10.24 -10.55
N LYS A 664 23.37 -9.72 -9.90
CA LYS A 664 22.21 -10.52 -9.49
C LYS A 664 21.40 -11.01 -10.70
N LEU A 665 21.22 -10.17 -11.72
CA LEU A 665 20.48 -10.52 -12.94
C LEU A 665 21.22 -11.55 -13.81
N LYS A 666 22.55 -11.49 -13.86
CA LYS A 666 23.36 -12.47 -14.62
C LYS A 666 23.11 -13.91 -14.16
N LYS A 667 22.90 -14.13 -12.86
CA LYS A 667 22.54 -15.44 -12.30
C LYS A 667 21.20 -15.98 -12.82
N ARG A 668 20.39 -15.13 -13.45
CA ARG A 668 19.09 -15.44 -14.06
C ARG A 668 19.13 -15.39 -15.60
N GLY A 669 20.31 -15.31 -16.22
CA GLY A 669 20.43 -15.24 -17.68
C GLY A 669 20.12 -13.86 -18.27
N LEU A 670 20.10 -12.81 -17.45
CA LEU A 670 19.74 -11.44 -17.86
C LEU A 670 20.89 -10.46 -17.60
N GLY A 671 20.95 -9.38 -18.36
CA GLY A 671 21.85 -8.25 -18.12
C GLY A 671 21.13 -6.91 -18.20
N LEU A 672 21.79 -5.84 -17.77
CA LEU A 672 21.27 -4.47 -17.85
C LEU A 672 21.68 -3.77 -19.15
N LEU A 673 20.72 -3.06 -19.75
CA LEU A 673 20.90 -2.15 -20.87
C LEU A 673 20.55 -0.73 -20.41
N VAL A 674 21.48 0.20 -20.54
CA VAL A 674 21.32 1.59 -20.05
C VAL A 674 20.89 2.52 -21.18
N HIS A 675 19.82 3.27 -20.97
CA HIS A 675 19.27 4.29 -21.88
C HIS A 675 19.72 5.71 -21.54
N ASP A 676 19.84 6.04 -20.24
CA ASP A 676 20.39 7.30 -19.76
C ASP A 676 20.90 7.17 -18.32
N ALA A 677 21.77 8.09 -17.90
CA ALA A 677 22.31 8.15 -16.54
C ALA A 677 22.52 9.61 -16.12
N TYR A 678 23.74 10.07 -15.86
CA TYR A 678 24.00 11.50 -15.66
C TYR A 678 23.59 12.31 -16.90
N ARG A 679 22.68 13.26 -16.71
CA ARG A 679 22.21 14.22 -17.72
C ARG A 679 22.69 15.60 -17.30
N PRO A 680 23.41 16.38 -18.12
CA PRO A 680 23.73 17.76 -17.78
C PRO A 680 22.45 18.61 -17.62
N TRP A 681 22.43 19.56 -16.69
CA TRP A 681 21.24 20.40 -16.42
C TRP A 681 20.70 21.11 -17.66
N PHE A 682 21.56 21.62 -18.55
CA PHE A 682 21.10 22.29 -19.77
C PHE A 682 20.25 21.37 -20.67
N VAL A 683 20.49 20.05 -20.67
CA VAL A 683 19.68 19.08 -21.43
C VAL A 683 18.30 18.94 -20.79
N THR A 684 18.21 18.86 -19.45
CA THR A 684 16.93 18.90 -18.73
C THR A 684 16.14 20.17 -19.09
N LYS A 685 16.83 21.32 -19.14
CA LYS A 685 16.20 22.58 -19.53
C LYS A 685 15.66 22.54 -20.96
N MET A 686 16.41 21.97 -21.91
CA MET A 686 15.93 21.77 -23.28
C MET A 686 14.67 20.89 -23.31
N PHE A 687 14.64 19.78 -22.56
CA PHE A 687 13.48 18.88 -22.51
C PHE A 687 12.24 19.61 -21.97
N TRP A 688 12.40 20.36 -20.88
CA TRP A 688 11.29 21.12 -20.29
C TRP A 688 10.76 22.23 -21.19
N ASP A 689 11.65 23.01 -21.80
CA ASP A 689 11.28 24.14 -22.67
C ASP A 689 10.68 23.66 -24.01
N ALA A 690 10.98 22.42 -24.42
CA ALA A 690 10.44 21.79 -25.61
C ALA A 690 9.06 21.16 -25.43
N THR A 691 8.74 20.69 -24.22
CA THR A 691 7.61 19.78 -23.97
C THR A 691 6.30 20.55 -23.71
N PRO A 692 5.21 20.24 -24.44
CA PRO A 692 3.87 20.79 -24.20
C PRO A 692 3.39 20.61 -22.76
N GLY A 693 2.57 21.55 -22.28
CA GLY A 693 2.20 21.65 -20.86
C GLY A 693 1.66 20.35 -20.25
N GLU A 694 0.75 19.67 -20.95
CA GLU A 694 0.12 18.41 -20.51
C GLU A 694 1.06 17.20 -20.48
N MET A 695 2.24 17.29 -21.12
CA MET A 695 3.24 16.22 -21.17
C MET A 695 4.39 16.43 -20.18
N LYS A 696 4.35 17.51 -19.38
CA LYS A 696 5.45 17.88 -18.49
C LYS A 696 5.65 16.94 -17.30
N ASP A 697 4.71 16.04 -17.03
CA ASP A 697 4.84 15.02 -15.99
C ASP A 697 5.98 14.02 -16.29
N PHE A 698 6.37 13.86 -17.56
CA PHE A 698 7.47 13.00 -18.01
C PHE A 698 8.82 13.72 -18.15
N VAL A 699 8.90 15.01 -17.82
CA VAL A 699 10.15 15.77 -17.89
C VAL A 699 10.39 16.58 -16.64
N ALA A 700 11.59 16.46 -16.06
CA ALA A 700 11.93 17.16 -14.83
C ALA A 700 11.93 18.69 -15.01
N ASN A 701 11.34 19.41 -14.05
CA ASN A 701 11.38 20.86 -14.00
C ASN A 701 12.82 21.35 -13.70
N PRO A 702 13.47 22.09 -14.62
CA PRO A 702 14.85 22.51 -14.46
C PRO A 702 15.06 23.50 -13.31
N ALA A 703 14.00 24.17 -12.83
CA ALA A 703 14.07 25.04 -11.64
C ALA A 703 14.35 24.26 -10.33
N LEU A 704 14.05 22.96 -10.31
CA LEU A 704 14.34 22.06 -9.18
C LEU A 704 15.56 21.16 -9.45
N GLY A 705 16.06 21.16 -10.69
CA GLY A 705 16.98 20.16 -11.22
C GLY A 705 16.36 18.76 -11.31
N SER A 706 17.16 17.77 -11.71
CA SER A 706 16.75 16.37 -11.76
C SER A 706 17.75 15.46 -11.04
N ARG A 707 17.33 14.23 -10.72
CA ARG A 707 18.22 13.22 -10.14
C ARG A 707 19.29 12.77 -11.14
N HIS A 708 18.98 12.80 -12.44
CA HIS A 708 19.98 12.64 -13.50
C HIS A 708 21.05 13.74 -13.42
N ASN A 709 20.68 15.01 -13.17
CA ASN A 709 21.66 16.10 -13.02
C ASN A 709 22.59 15.91 -11.83
N ARG A 710 22.23 15.08 -10.87
CA ARG A 710 23.03 14.77 -9.68
C ARG A 710 23.88 13.50 -9.85
N GLY A 711 23.75 12.82 -11.00
CA GLY A 711 24.43 11.55 -11.29
C GLY A 711 23.90 10.37 -10.48
N CYS A 712 22.67 10.49 -9.95
CA CYS A 712 22.07 9.52 -9.05
C CYS A 712 20.80 8.87 -9.63
N ALA A 713 20.50 9.08 -10.90
CA ALA A 713 19.43 8.38 -11.62
C ALA A 713 20.00 7.57 -12.78
N VAL A 714 19.30 6.49 -13.11
CA VAL A 714 19.61 5.66 -14.27
C VAL A 714 18.31 5.17 -14.92
N ASP A 715 18.26 5.28 -16.24
CA ASP A 715 17.18 4.74 -17.07
C ASP A 715 17.67 3.44 -17.71
N ILE A 716 16.98 2.34 -17.43
CA ILE A 716 17.46 1.00 -17.81
C ILE A 716 16.34 0.05 -18.23
N THR A 717 16.71 -0.95 -19.02
CA THR A 717 15.92 -2.15 -19.28
C THR A 717 16.76 -3.41 -19.13
N LEU A 718 16.11 -4.57 -19.27
CA LEU A 718 16.76 -5.88 -19.28
C LEU A 718 17.13 -6.27 -20.72
N TYR A 719 18.20 -7.05 -20.87
CA TYR A 719 18.47 -7.81 -22.09
C TYR A 719 18.76 -9.26 -21.74
N ASP A 720 18.44 -10.14 -22.68
CA ASP A 720 18.66 -11.58 -22.57
C ASP A 720 20.12 -11.93 -22.89
N LEU A 721 20.81 -12.64 -22.01
CA LEU A 721 22.24 -12.95 -22.20
C LEU A 721 22.50 -13.95 -23.32
N GLU A 722 21.54 -14.84 -23.61
CA GLU A 722 21.68 -15.87 -24.65
C GLU A 722 21.56 -15.27 -26.05
N THR A 723 20.51 -14.47 -26.27
CA THR A 723 20.19 -13.85 -27.57
C THR A 723 20.85 -12.48 -27.75
N GLY A 724 21.27 -11.85 -26.64
CA GLY A 724 21.81 -10.50 -26.62
C GLY A 724 20.77 -9.39 -26.86
N LYS A 725 19.49 -9.72 -27.01
CA LYS A 725 18.42 -8.78 -27.38
C LYS A 725 17.78 -8.12 -26.15
N PRO A 726 17.35 -6.84 -26.24
CA PRO A 726 16.55 -6.21 -25.20
C PRO A 726 15.26 -7.00 -24.93
N ILE A 727 14.87 -7.12 -23.66
CA ILE A 727 13.59 -7.68 -23.24
C ILE A 727 12.51 -6.65 -23.53
N GLN A 728 11.47 -7.07 -24.24
CA GLN A 728 10.32 -6.22 -24.50
C GLN A 728 9.52 -6.02 -23.20
N MET A 729 9.23 -4.76 -22.88
CA MET A 729 8.45 -4.33 -21.71
C MET A 729 7.07 -3.83 -22.15
N VAL A 730 6.26 -3.34 -21.21
CA VAL A 730 4.88 -2.88 -21.49
C VAL A 730 4.81 -1.62 -22.34
N ALA A 731 5.82 -0.74 -22.25
CA ALA A 731 5.97 0.49 -23.03
C ALA A 731 7.42 0.58 -23.54
N GLY A 732 7.62 1.38 -24.59
CA GLY A 732 8.96 1.79 -25.01
C GLY A 732 9.59 2.76 -23.99
N TYR A 733 10.92 2.87 -24.02
CA TYR A 733 11.63 3.94 -23.30
C TYR A 733 11.21 5.32 -23.84
N ASP A 734 11.10 6.32 -22.95
CA ASP A 734 10.65 7.69 -23.25
C ASP A 734 9.23 7.78 -23.84
N GLU A 735 8.37 6.77 -23.64
CA GLU A 735 6.97 6.85 -24.05
C GLU A 735 6.16 7.70 -23.06
N PHE A 736 5.44 8.73 -23.52
CA PHE A 736 4.60 9.57 -22.66
C PHE A 736 3.16 9.04 -22.66
N SER A 737 2.96 7.88 -22.05
CA SER A 737 1.65 7.23 -21.96
C SER A 737 1.44 6.54 -20.62
N ALA A 738 0.19 6.17 -20.32
CA ALA A 738 -0.15 5.38 -19.14
C ALA A 738 0.61 4.03 -19.06
N ARG A 739 1.08 3.49 -20.20
CA ARG A 739 1.84 2.24 -20.25
C ARG A 739 3.21 2.37 -19.58
N SER A 740 3.73 3.59 -19.46
CA SER A 740 5.04 3.89 -18.87
C SER A 740 5.06 3.79 -17.36
N PHE A 741 3.91 3.80 -16.71
CA PHE A 741 3.82 3.74 -15.26
C PHE A 741 4.37 2.39 -14.73
N PRO A 742 5.12 2.38 -13.61
CA PRO A 742 5.67 1.17 -13.01
C PRO A 742 4.62 0.11 -12.68
N MET A 743 3.38 0.55 -12.48
CA MET A 743 2.28 -0.27 -12.02
C MET A 743 1.23 -0.59 -13.08
N TYR A 744 1.40 -0.11 -14.31
CA TYR A 744 0.46 -0.31 -15.41
C TYR A 744 -0.01 -1.79 -15.54
N PRO A 745 -1.32 -2.08 -15.53
CA PRO A 745 -1.84 -3.44 -15.41
C PRO A 745 -1.83 -4.25 -16.71
N GLY A 746 -1.75 -3.61 -17.88
CA GLY A 746 -1.89 -4.25 -19.19
C GLY A 746 -0.68 -5.08 -19.65
N GLY A 747 -0.69 -5.45 -20.93
CA GLY A 747 0.37 -6.25 -21.57
C GLY A 747 0.31 -7.77 -21.29
N THR A 748 1.40 -8.47 -21.59
CA THR A 748 1.57 -9.91 -21.33
C THR A 748 2.07 -10.16 -19.91
N ALA A 749 1.87 -11.38 -19.39
CA ALA A 749 2.41 -11.74 -18.08
C ALA A 749 3.93 -11.64 -18.04
N SER A 750 4.63 -12.00 -19.13
CA SER A 750 6.09 -11.89 -19.23
C SER A 750 6.56 -10.45 -19.11
N GLN A 751 5.94 -9.49 -19.81
CA GLN A 751 6.29 -8.06 -19.71
C GLN A 751 6.15 -7.55 -18.27
N ARG A 752 5.01 -7.84 -17.61
CA ARG A 752 4.80 -7.44 -16.22
C ARG A 752 5.78 -8.11 -15.26
N TRP A 753 6.08 -9.38 -15.47
CA TRP A 753 7.03 -10.14 -14.64
C TRP A 753 8.45 -9.58 -14.76
N TYR A 754 8.93 -9.29 -15.97
CA TYR A 754 10.27 -8.70 -16.17
C TYR A 754 10.38 -7.28 -15.61
N ARG A 755 9.34 -6.46 -15.78
CA ARG A 755 9.27 -5.12 -15.15
C ARG A 755 9.36 -5.23 -13.63
N HIS A 756 8.59 -6.14 -13.03
CA HIS A 756 8.62 -6.37 -11.58
C HIS A 756 9.97 -6.89 -11.10
N LEU A 757 10.58 -7.84 -11.82
CA LEU A 757 11.92 -8.36 -11.51
C LEU A 757 12.98 -7.25 -11.55
N LEU A 758 12.96 -6.41 -12.58
CA LEU A 758 13.88 -5.29 -12.71
C LEU A 758 13.75 -4.36 -11.50
N ARG A 759 12.52 -3.93 -11.21
CA ARG A 759 12.21 -3.07 -10.06
C ARG A 759 12.74 -3.66 -8.75
N GLN A 760 12.34 -4.90 -8.41
CA GLN A 760 12.77 -5.55 -7.17
C GLN A 760 14.30 -5.68 -7.06
N THR A 761 14.97 -5.94 -8.19
CA THR A 761 16.43 -6.05 -8.22
C THR A 761 17.08 -4.71 -7.90
N MET A 762 16.59 -3.62 -8.50
CA MET A 762 17.11 -2.28 -8.28
C MET A 762 16.79 -1.76 -6.87
N GLU A 763 15.56 -1.96 -6.38
CA GLU A 763 15.15 -1.55 -5.04
C GLU A 763 15.96 -2.27 -3.95
N ALA A 764 16.32 -3.54 -4.17
CA ALA A 764 17.21 -4.29 -3.28
C ALA A 764 18.65 -3.72 -3.22
N GLU A 765 19.03 -2.83 -4.13
CA GLU A 765 20.34 -2.15 -4.17
C GLU A 765 20.25 -0.66 -3.76
N GLY A 766 19.12 -0.23 -3.18
CA GLY A 766 18.95 1.12 -2.65
C GLY A 766 18.47 2.14 -3.69
N PHE A 767 17.84 1.68 -4.77
CA PHE A 767 17.10 2.53 -5.69
C PHE A 767 15.61 2.60 -5.33
N SER A 768 14.92 3.61 -5.86
CA SER A 768 13.45 3.69 -5.92
C SER A 768 13.04 3.95 -7.36
N VAL A 769 12.02 3.24 -7.86
CA VAL A 769 11.46 3.51 -9.19
C VAL A 769 10.72 4.85 -9.19
N TYR A 770 10.84 5.63 -10.27
CA TYR A 770 10.07 6.86 -10.43
C TYR A 770 8.60 6.54 -10.72
N GLU A 771 7.68 7.29 -10.13
CA GLU A 771 6.25 6.94 -10.11
C GLU A 771 5.58 6.95 -11.49
N PHE A 772 6.15 7.66 -12.47
CA PHE A 772 5.62 7.76 -13.84
C PHE A 772 6.37 6.89 -14.85
N GLU A 773 7.54 6.35 -14.50
CA GLU A 773 8.45 5.69 -15.45
C GLU A 773 9.01 4.38 -14.91
N TRP A 774 8.61 3.25 -15.49
CA TRP A 774 9.03 1.92 -15.03
C TRP A 774 10.53 1.65 -15.20
N TRP A 775 11.20 2.39 -16.08
CA TRP A 775 12.62 2.24 -16.42
C TRP A 775 13.55 3.13 -15.57
N HIS A 776 13.01 4.13 -14.87
CA HIS A 776 13.78 5.16 -14.19
C HIS A 776 13.98 4.83 -12.71
N PHE A 777 15.24 4.84 -12.28
CA PHE A 777 15.61 4.47 -10.91
C PHE A 777 16.45 5.55 -10.23
N ASP A 778 15.95 6.07 -9.11
CA ASP A 778 16.60 7.06 -8.25
C ASP A 778 17.40 6.40 -7.12
N TYR A 779 18.68 6.70 -7.00
CA TYR A 779 19.51 6.23 -5.89
C TYR A 779 19.23 7.02 -4.61
N LYS A 780 19.06 6.32 -3.47
CA LYS A 780 18.64 6.88 -2.16
C LYS A 780 19.36 8.15 -1.70
N ASP A 781 20.62 8.33 -2.09
CA ASP A 781 21.48 9.44 -1.66
C ASP A 781 21.43 10.67 -2.58
N TRP A 782 20.56 10.70 -3.61
CA TRP A 782 20.57 11.75 -4.63
C TRP A 782 20.53 13.18 -4.07
N LYS A 783 19.78 13.42 -2.97
CA LYS A 783 19.67 14.74 -2.31
C LYS A 783 21.00 15.26 -1.74
N LYS A 784 22.01 14.40 -1.59
CA LYS A 784 23.32 14.75 -1.03
C LYS A 784 24.31 15.29 -2.07
N TYR A 785 23.96 15.28 -3.35
CA TYR A 785 24.82 15.75 -4.45
C TYR A 785 24.21 16.99 -5.11
N ARG A 786 25.04 17.95 -5.53
CA ARG A 786 24.59 19.17 -6.23
C ARG A 786 24.06 18.87 -7.63
N ILE A 787 23.20 19.76 -8.14
CA ILE A 787 22.82 19.79 -9.56
C ILE A 787 24.07 20.08 -10.39
N GLY A 788 24.46 19.11 -11.21
CA GLY A 788 25.60 19.20 -12.12
C GLY A 788 25.20 19.72 -13.51
N ASN A 789 26.13 20.40 -14.16
CA ASN A 789 26.00 20.86 -15.56
C ASN A 789 27.28 20.61 -16.38
N GLN A 790 28.14 19.70 -15.91
CA GLN A 790 29.37 19.34 -16.61
C GLN A 790 29.01 18.58 -17.89
N THR A 791 29.71 18.85 -18.99
CA THR A 791 29.60 18.01 -20.18
C THR A 791 30.32 16.69 -19.95
N PHE A 792 30.04 15.69 -20.79
CA PHE A 792 30.73 14.41 -20.68
C PHE A 792 32.24 14.53 -20.98
N GLU A 793 32.63 15.52 -21.78
CA GLU A 793 34.03 15.84 -22.09
C GLU A 793 34.74 16.47 -20.88
N ASP A 794 34.06 17.34 -20.13
CA ASP A 794 34.60 17.94 -18.90
C ASP A 794 34.92 16.86 -17.86
N ILE A 795 34.02 15.89 -17.69
CA ILE A 795 34.20 14.77 -16.76
C ILE A 795 35.45 13.96 -17.10
N LEU A 796 35.66 13.65 -18.39
CA LEU A 796 36.81 12.85 -18.83
C LEU A 796 38.15 13.60 -18.73
N SER A 797 38.16 14.92 -18.90
CA SER A 797 39.39 15.74 -18.91
C SER A 797 39.94 16.05 -17.51
N SER A 798 39.13 15.91 -16.46
CA SER A 798 39.48 16.28 -15.07
C SER A 798 40.34 15.27 -14.29
N ARG A 799 40.67 14.09 -14.85
CA ARG A 799 41.44 13.04 -14.16
C ARG A 799 42.96 13.16 -14.39
N LYS A 800 43.75 13.56 -13.38
CA LYS A 800 45.23 13.47 -13.31
C LYS A 800 45.70 12.67 -12.06
N PRO A 801 46.92 12.08 -12.04
CA PRO A 801 47.32 11.04 -11.09
C PRO A 801 47.80 11.57 -9.71
N GLU A 802 47.51 10.81 -8.65
CA GLU A 802 47.79 11.11 -7.24
C GLU A 802 49.29 11.18 -6.89
N LYS A 803 49.62 12.10 -5.98
CA LYS A 803 50.96 12.31 -5.40
C LYS A 803 51.10 11.60 -4.05
N THR A 804 52.19 10.87 -3.89
CA THR A 804 52.71 10.28 -2.65
C THR A 804 53.22 11.37 -1.68
N ILE A 805 52.94 11.25 -0.38
CA ILE A 805 53.47 12.13 0.68
C ILE A 805 54.36 11.34 1.65
N SER A 806 55.45 11.99 2.06
CA SER A 806 56.59 11.49 2.84
C SER A 806 56.45 11.64 4.37
N ASN A 807 57.12 10.74 5.10
CA ASN A 807 57.29 10.64 6.55
C ASN A 807 57.68 11.94 7.30
N LYS A 808 57.00 12.20 8.42
CA LYS A 808 57.46 12.93 9.62
C LYS A 808 56.90 12.21 10.85
N GLU A 809 57.63 12.28 11.96
CA GLU A 809 57.30 11.78 13.31
C GLU A 809 55.79 11.56 13.53
N SER A 810 55.37 10.31 13.67
CA SER A 810 53.97 9.90 13.59
C SER A 810 53.29 9.93 14.95
N THR A 811 52.75 11.09 15.33
CA THR A 811 51.67 11.14 16.33
C THR A 811 50.40 10.58 15.71
N CYS A 812 49.68 9.71 16.43
CA CYS A 812 48.39 9.16 16.02
C CYS A 812 47.30 9.60 16.99
N ARG A 813 46.20 10.17 16.47
CA ARG A 813 45.09 10.60 17.32
C ARG A 813 44.05 9.49 17.47
N ILE A 814 43.83 9.01 18.69
CA ILE A 814 43.01 7.83 18.96
C ILE A 814 41.77 8.21 19.75
N ALA A 815 40.64 7.57 19.41
CA ALA A 815 39.38 7.64 20.14
C ALA A 815 39.06 6.31 20.81
N ILE A 816 38.81 6.31 22.12
CA ILE A 816 38.18 5.20 22.85
C ILE A 816 36.66 5.37 22.76
N GLY A 817 35.96 4.39 22.18
CA GLY A 817 34.50 4.35 22.14
C GLY A 817 33.92 3.25 23.02
N GLN A 818 33.43 3.63 24.20
CA GLN A 818 32.74 2.71 25.11
C GLN A 818 31.31 2.50 24.59
N ILE A 819 31.00 1.31 24.09
CA ILE A 819 29.69 1.02 23.48
C ILE A 819 28.79 0.34 24.50
N MET A 820 27.59 0.90 24.69
CA MET A 820 26.50 0.17 25.33
C MET A 820 25.97 -0.88 24.37
N CYS A 821 26.29 -2.15 24.66
CA CYS A 821 25.79 -3.27 23.88
C CYS A 821 24.56 -3.84 24.57
N ILE A 822 23.49 -3.98 23.79
CA ILE A 822 22.29 -4.71 24.19
C ILE A 822 22.28 -6.00 23.38
N ASP A 823 22.32 -7.14 24.05
CA ASP A 823 22.28 -8.45 23.41
C ASP A 823 21.06 -8.52 22.45
N ASP A 824 21.28 -9.08 21.25
CA ASP A 824 20.30 -9.23 20.15
C ASP A 824 19.71 -7.96 19.49
N ASP A 825 20.05 -6.75 19.98
CA ASP A 825 19.71 -5.47 19.32
C ASP A 825 20.78 -5.07 18.28
N ILE A 826 20.94 -5.88 17.23
CA ILE A 826 21.97 -5.64 16.20
C ILE A 826 21.86 -4.24 15.58
N SER A 827 20.63 -3.82 15.27
CA SER A 827 20.38 -2.53 14.63
C SER A 827 20.69 -1.36 15.56
N GLY A 828 20.31 -1.44 16.84
CA GLY A 828 20.62 -0.40 17.81
C GLY A 828 22.11 -0.38 18.17
N ASN A 829 22.76 -1.53 18.30
CA ASN A 829 24.21 -1.61 18.53
C ASN A 829 25.00 -1.01 17.36
N LEU A 830 24.63 -1.33 16.11
CA LEU A 830 25.19 -0.69 14.92
C LEU A 830 24.99 0.82 14.92
N THR A 831 23.81 1.29 15.33
CA THR A 831 23.52 2.74 15.43
C THR A 831 24.44 3.42 16.44
N ARG A 832 24.68 2.79 17.60
CA ARG A 832 25.59 3.30 18.64
C ARG A 832 27.04 3.30 18.16
N ILE A 833 27.47 2.23 17.48
CA ILE A 833 28.80 2.13 16.87
C ILE A 833 29.00 3.20 15.80
N GLU A 834 28.04 3.38 14.89
CA GLU A 834 28.10 4.43 13.87
C GLU A 834 28.19 5.83 14.50
N HIS A 835 27.41 6.08 15.55
CA HIS A 835 27.48 7.33 16.29
C HIS A 835 28.85 7.57 16.92
N ALA A 836 29.45 6.55 17.55
CA ALA A 836 30.80 6.61 18.12
C ALA A 836 31.86 6.88 17.04
N ILE A 837 31.80 6.18 15.90
CA ILE A 837 32.70 6.38 14.75
C ILE A 837 32.58 7.81 14.23
N LYS A 838 31.34 8.31 14.07
CA LYS A 838 31.07 9.68 13.66
C LYS A 838 31.65 10.70 14.65
N GLN A 839 31.40 10.53 15.94
CA GLN A 839 31.91 11.43 16.98
C GLN A 839 33.44 11.44 17.03
N ALA A 840 34.07 10.27 16.91
CA ALA A 840 35.53 10.15 16.82
C ALA A 840 36.08 10.92 15.61
N LYS A 841 35.45 10.76 14.44
CA LYS A 841 35.82 11.51 13.23
C LYS A 841 35.61 13.01 13.37
N ASP A 842 34.48 13.44 13.94
CA ASP A 842 34.17 14.85 14.19
C ASP A 842 35.22 15.49 15.13
N GLN A 843 35.80 14.70 16.03
CA GLN A 843 36.91 15.09 16.92
C GLN A 843 38.31 14.83 16.32
N GLN A 844 38.37 14.57 15.00
CA GLN A 844 39.60 14.40 14.22
C GLN A 844 40.47 13.21 14.65
N ALA A 845 39.88 12.15 15.19
CA ALA A 845 40.62 10.91 15.44
C ALA A 845 41.01 10.21 14.12
N ASP A 846 42.20 9.62 14.12
CA ASP A 846 42.75 8.75 13.08
C ASP A 846 42.23 7.31 13.20
N ILE A 847 42.11 6.83 14.44
CA ILE A 847 41.66 5.49 14.79
C ILE A 847 40.58 5.59 15.86
N VAL A 848 39.47 4.89 15.68
CA VAL A 848 38.49 4.63 16.74
C VAL A 848 38.56 3.19 17.20
N CYS A 849 38.81 3.01 18.49
CA CYS A 849 38.90 1.73 19.18
C CYS A 849 37.57 1.43 19.85
N LEU A 850 36.97 0.29 19.50
CA LEU A 850 35.68 -0.17 19.98
C LEU A 850 35.84 -1.51 20.72
N PRO A 851 34.88 -1.87 21.60
CA PRO A 851 35.05 -3.00 22.52
C PRO A 851 34.91 -4.37 21.85
N GLU A 852 35.17 -5.40 22.65
CA GLU A 852 34.98 -6.80 22.29
C GLU A 852 33.50 -7.12 22.10
N MET A 853 33.14 -7.83 21.04
CA MET A 853 31.77 -8.32 20.78
C MET A 853 30.68 -7.24 20.74
N ALA A 854 31.02 -6.01 20.33
CA ALA A 854 30.15 -4.84 20.44
C ALA A 854 28.85 -4.90 19.61
N LEU A 855 28.72 -5.85 18.68
CA LEU A 855 27.49 -6.06 17.90
C LEU A 855 26.48 -7.00 18.56
N ARG A 856 26.94 -8.11 19.13
CA ARG A 856 26.10 -9.27 19.52
C ARG A 856 26.15 -9.62 21.00
N GLY A 857 27.07 -9.02 21.75
CA GLY A 857 27.31 -9.34 23.16
C GLY A 857 28.39 -10.41 23.37
N TRP A 858 29.13 -10.32 24.48
CA TRP A 858 30.34 -11.12 24.74
C TRP A 858 30.11 -12.62 24.93
N VAL A 859 28.97 -12.99 25.53
CA VAL A 859 28.62 -14.38 25.91
C VAL A 859 27.24 -14.82 25.38
N ASN A 860 26.89 -14.34 24.19
CA ASN A 860 25.61 -14.66 23.54
C ASN A 860 25.66 -16.00 22.77
N PRO A 861 24.94 -17.05 23.20
CA PRO A 861 24.92 -18.35 22.50
C PRO A 861 24.34 -18.30 21.09
N GLU A 862 23.48 -17.32 20.77
CA GLU A 862 22.89 -17.18 19.44
C GLU A 862 23.92 -16.81 18.36
N ALA A 863 25.12 -16.37 18.77
CA ALA A 863 26.24 -16.18 17.85
C ALA A 863 26.58 -17.47 17.07
N HIS A 864 26.34 -18.66 17.65
CA HIS A 864 26.52 -19.93 16.93
C HIS A 864 25.58 -20.09 15.74
N GLU A 865 24.42 -19.45 15.74
CA GLU A 865 23.47 -19.51 14.63
C GLU A 865 23.73 -18.39 13.63
N PHE A 866 23.92 -17.16 14.13
CA PHE A 866 23.81 -15.94 13.32
C PHE A 866 25.11 -15.19 13.05
N ALA A 867 26.24 -15.56 13.68
CA ALA A 867 27.53 -14.94 13.36
C ALA A 867 27.93 -15.24 11.91
N SER A 868 28.68 -14.32 11.31
CA SER A 868 29.11 -14.39 9.91
C SER A 868 30.61 -14.59 9.79
N THR A 869 31.09 -14.96 8.60
CA THR A 869 32.53 -14.97 8.30
C THR A 869 33.11 -13.56 8.38
N ILE A 870 34.43 -13.45 8.54
CA ILE A 870 35.16 -12.19 8.41
C ILE A 870 36.26 -12.35 7.33
N PRO A 871 36.19 -11.62 6.20
CA PRO A 871 35.12 -10.69 5.80
C PRO A 871 33.76 -11.37 5.59
N GLY A 872 32.68 -10.59 5.70
CA GLY A 872 31.30 -11.05 5.62
C GLY A 872 30.32 -10.07 6.26
N LYS A 873 29.03 -10.42 6.27
CA LYS A 873 27.90 -9.51 6.56
C LYS A 873 28.13 -8.52 7.71
N ASP A 874 28.59 -9.01 8.86
CA ASP A 874 28.76 -8.17 10.05
C ASP A 874 29.99 -7.24 9.94
N SER A 875 31.11 -7.70 9.36
CA SER A 875 32.29 -6.86 9.10
C SER A 875 32.09 -5.91 7.91
N ASP A 876 31.30 -6.27 6.91
CA ASP A 876 31.08 -5.47 5.70
C ASP A 876 30.40 -4.14 6.04
N VAL A 877 29.44 -4.15 6.98
CA VAL A 877 28.80 -2.93 7.48
C VAL A 877 29.82 -2.02 8.17
N LEU A 878 30.74 -2.59 8.94
CA LEU A 878 31.78 -1.84 9.63
C LEU A 878 32.83 -1.30 8.65
N CYS A 879 33.15 -2.04 7.59
CA CYS A 879 33.96 -1.59 6.47
C CYS A 879 33.35 -0.39 5.76
N GLU A 880 32.03 -0.42 5.53
CA GLU A 880 31.30 0.72 4.98
C GLU A 880 31.35 1.93 5.92
N LEU A 881 31.21 1.74 7.22
CA LEU A 881 31.30 2.83 8.20
C LEU A 881 32.71 3.44 8.24
N ALA A 882 33.77 2.62 8.28
CA ALA A 882 35.15 3.07 8.23
C ALA A 882 35.43 3.90 6.97
N ARG A 883 35.00 3.40 5.79
CA ARG A 883 35.09 4.13 4.51
C ARG A 883 34.27 5.42 4.50
N LYS A 884 33.05 5.37 5.03
CA LYS A 884 32.12 6.51 5.06
C LYS A 884 32.66 7.67 5.89
N TYR A 885 33.31 7.37 7.01
CA TYR A 885 33.85 8.37 7.93
C TYR A 885 35.36 8.59 7.73
N GLU A 886 35.99 7.91 6.78
CA GLU A 886 37.43 8.02 6.47
C GLU A 886 38.28 7.94 7.75
N ILE A 887 38.06 6.89 8.55
CA ILE A 887 38.71 6.66 9.84
C ILE A 887 39.03 5.17 9.98
N HIS A 888 40.16 4.82 10.59
CA HIS A 888 40.45 3.43 10.91
C HIS A 888 39.56 2.96 12.07
N VAL A 889 39.03 1.75 12.01
CA VAL A 889 38.13 1.20 13.02
C VAL A 889 38.70 -0.11 13.56
N SER A 890 38.88 -0.20 14.88
CA SER A 890 39.22 -1.44 15.58
C SER A 890 38.03 -1.91 16.39
N ILE A 891 37.59 -3.17 16.23
CA ILE A 891 36.39 -3.70 16.90
C ILE A 891 36.44 -5.23 17.05
N GLY A 892 35.91 -5.75 18.15
CA GLY A 892 35.72 -7.20 18.36
C GLY A 892 34.33 -7.69 17.91
N LEU A 893 34.28 -8.89 17.30
CA LEU A 893 33.12 -9.50 16.65
C LEU A 893 33.11 -11.03 16.83
N ALA A 894 31.92 -11.62 16.81
CA ALA A 894 31.75 -13.05 16.67
C ALA A 894 31.95 -13.44 15.19
N GLU A 895 32.88 -14.35 14.92
CA GLU A 895 33.16 -14.87 13.58
C GLU A 895 32.73 -16.33 13.47
N LYS A 896 31.95 -16.68 12.46
CA LYS A 896 31.59 -18.07 12.16
C LYS A 896 32.27 -18.53 10.88
N GLU A 897 33.04 -19.62 10.98
CA GLU A 897 33.68 -20.29 9.84
C GLU A 897 33.36 -21.79 9.89
N GLY A 898 32.44 -22.23 9.03
CA GLY A 898 31.85 -23.57 9.13
C GLY A 898 31.08 -23.75 10.43
N ASP A 899 31.36 -24.83 11.16
CA ASP A 899 30.77 -25.14 12.47
C ASP A 899 31.54 -24.53 13.64
N LYS A 900 32.60 -23.76 13.37
CA LYS A 900 33.44 -23.12 14.39
C LYS A 900 33.05 -21.67 14.59
N LEU A 901 32.87 -21.28 15.84
CA LEU A 901 32.66 -19.90 16.27
C LEU A 901 33.95 -19.38 16.92
N TYR A 902 34.43 -18.22 16.50
CA TYR A 902 35.62 -17.56 17.01
C TYR A 902 35.29 -16.21 17.61
N ASP A 903 36.00 -15.85 18.67
CA ASP A 903 36.08 -14.50 19.19
C ASP A 903 37.19 -13.76 18.46
N SER A 904 36.80 -12.79 17.62
CA SER A 904 37.71 -12.16 16.66
C SER A 904 37.73 -10.65 16.82
N ALA A 905 38.84 -10.01 16.47
CA ALA A 905 38.95 -8.57 16.35
C ALA A 905 39.51 -8.21 14.99
N ILE A 906 39.01 -7.11 14.42
CA ILE A 906 39.45 -6.59 13.14
C ILE A 906 39.92 -5.14 13.25
N LEU A 907 40.95 -4.82 12.48
CA LEU A 907 41.34 -3.45 12.14
C LEU A 907 40.95 -3.21 10.68
N ILE A 908 40.15 -2.18 10.48
CA ILE A 908 39.67 -1.72 9.19
C ILE A 908 40.37 -0.40 8.89
N ASP A 909 40.94 -0.25 7.69
CA ASP A 909 41.54 1.02 7.27
C ASP A 909 40.48 2.07 6.88
N ASP A 910 40.93 3.31 6.68
CA ASP A 910 40.05 4.43 6.30
C ASP A 910 39.45 4.31 4.89
N ARG A 911 39.82 3.27 4.14
CA ARG A 911 39.22 2.90 2.84
C ARG A 911 38.20 1.78 2.97
N GLY A 912 38.01 1.24 4.17
CA GLY A 912 37.06 0.16 4.45
C GLY A 912 37.59 -1.22 4.13
N GLU A 913 38.92 -1.42 4.14
CA GLU A 913 39.53 -2.74 3.96
C GLU A 913 39.91 -3.33 5.33
N VAL A 914 39.60 -4.60 5.57
CA VAL A 914 40.08 -5.32 6.76
C VAL A 914 41.57 -5.60 6.58
N ILE A 915 42.41 -4.82 7.25
CA ILE A 915 43.88 -4.90 7.14
C ILE A 915 44.53 -5.77 8.22
N LEU A 916 43.82 -6.05 9.31
CA LEU A 916 44.26 -7.00 10.34
C LEU A 916 43.06 -7.75 10.91
N LYS A 917 43.21 -9.06 11.13
CA LYS A 917 42.26 -9.91 11.85
C LYS A 917 43.01 -10.74 12.88
N HIS A 918 42.52 -10.75 14.12
CA HIS A 918 43.04 -11.57 15.20
C HIS A 918 41.92 -12.45 15.76
N ARG A 919 42.21 -13.73 16.03
CA ARG A 919 41.31 -14.66 16.72
C ARG A 919 41.88 -14.92 18.11
N LYS A 920 41.06 -14.74 19.13
CA LYS A 920 41.46 -14.85 20.54
C LYS A 920 42.09 -16.21 20.82
N ILE A 921 43.25 -16.21 21.46
CA ILE A 921 44.03 -17.43 21.73
C ILE A 921 43.60 -17.99 23.09
N ASN A 922 43.50 -17.14 24.10
CA ASN A 922 43.11 -17.52 25.45
C ASN A 922 41.58 -17.54 25.59
N ILE A 923 40.98 -18.72 25.36
CA ILE A 923 39.52 -18.92 25.50
C ILE A 923 39.17 -19.32 26.95
N LEU A 924 38.35 -18.50 27.58
CA LEU A 924 37.72 -18.82 28.86
C LEU A 924 36.55 -19.78 28.60
N SER A 925 36.84 -21.09 28.54
CA SER A 925 35.91 -22.13 28.07
C SER A 925 34.57 -22.24 28.82
N ASP A 926 34.50 -21.71 30.04
CA ASP A 926 33.28 -21.66 30.87
C ASP A 926 32.35 -20.47 30.57
N LEU A 927 32.66 -19.63 29.58
CA LEU A 927 31.87 -18.42 29.27
C LEU A 927 30.55 -18.71 28.54
N MET A 928 30.51 -19.72 27.66
CA MET A 928 29.30 -20.10 26.90
C MET A 928 29.42 -21.53 26.34
N LYS A 929 28.28 -22.16 26.01
CA LYS A 929 28.24 -23.50 25.40
C LYS A 929 27.40 -23.49 24.12
N PRO A 930 27.93 -23.99 22.98
CA PRO A 930 29.31 -24.42 22.76
C PRO A 930 30.33 -23.28 22.98
N SER A 931 31.56 -23.60 23.38
CA SER A 931 32.61 -22.61 23.62
C SER A 931 33.15 -22.04 22.31
N TYR A 932 33.77 -20.86 22.37
CA TYR A 932 34.56 -20.32 21.25
C TYR A 932 35.73 -21.25 20.91
N THR A 933 36.14 -21.23 19.65
CA THR A 933 37.33 -21.93 19.15
C THR A 933 38.55 -21.02 19.35
N PRO A 934 39.67 -21.53 19.91
CA PRO A 934 40.89 -20.75 20.06
C PRO A 934 41.54 -20.43 18.70
N GLY A 935 42.11 -19.24 18.60
CA GLY A 935 43.05 -18.87 17.53
C GLY A 935 44.45 -19.42 17.77
N GLU A 936 45.28 -19.39 16.73
CA GLU A 936 46.64 -19.98 16.77
C GLU A 936 47.76 -18.96 16.54
N THR A 937 47.44 -17.80 15.96
CA THR A 937 48.44 -16.86 15.42
C THR A 937 48.21 -15.44 15.89
N VAL A 938 49.30 -14.69 16.06
CA VAL A 938 49.30 -13.23 16.21
C VAL A 938 49.92 -12.58 14.98
N SER A 939 49.37 -11.44 14.56
CA SER A 939 49.82 -10.69 13.38
C SER A 939 49.84 -9.19 13.66
N VAL A 940 50.58 -8.45 12.82
CA VAL A 940 50.61 -6.97 12.80
C VAL A 940 50.32 -6.49 11.38
N ALA A 941 49.75 -5.30 11.25
CA ALA A 941 49.54 -4.64 9.97
C ALA A 941 50.45 -3.41 9.84
N ASP A 942 51.10 -3.26 8.69
CA ASP A 942 51.83 -2.05 8.34
C ASP A 942 50.84 -0.96 7.92
N THR A 943 50.82 0.15 8.65
CA THR A 943 49.92 1.28 8.40
C THR A 943 50.71 2.58 8.26
N ARG A 944 50.03 3.68 7.93
CA ARG A 944 50.64 5.03 7.93
C ARG A 944 51.10 5.48 9.33
N PHE A 945 50.66 4.78 10.38
CA PHE A 945 51.00 5.05 11.78
C PHE A 945 52.07 4.07 12.31
N GLY A 946 52.69 3.27 11.44
CA GLY A 946 53.60 2.19 11.85
C GLY A 946 52.89 0.85 11.96
N LYS A 947 53.52 -0.10 12.65
CA LYS A 947 53.00 -1.46 12.80
C LYS A 947 51.97 -1.52 13.92
N ILE A 948 50.72 -1.80 13.57
CA ILE A 948 49.65 -1.95 14.55
C ILE A 948 49.42 -3.44 14.81
N GLY A 949 49.45 -3.83 16.08
CA GLY A 949 49.08 -5.17 16.54
C GLY A 949 47.72 -5.18 17.22
N MET A 950 47.10 -6.37 17.27
CA MET A 950 45.85 -6.60 17.98
C MET A 950 45.91 -7.86 18.84
N LEU A 951 45.29 -7.77 20.01
CA LEU A 951 44.99 -8.89 20.91
C LEU A 951 43.57 -8.69 21.46
N ILE A 952 42.97 -9.72 22.08
CA ILE A 952 41.62 -9.60 22.65
C ILE A 952 41.66 -10.00 24.12
N CYS A 953 41.25 -9.08 25.00
CA CYS A 953 40.96 -9.33 26.41
C CYS A 953 41.89 -10.33 27.10
N ALA A 954 41.48 -11.58 27.27
CA ALA A 954 42.24 -12.61 27.98
C ALA A 954 43.64 -12.92 27.41
N ASP A 955 43.90 -12.54 26.17
CA ASP A 955 45.23 -12.62 25.56
C ASP A 955 46.27 -11.71 26.26
N THR A 956 45.86 -10.71 27.05
CA THR A 956 46.78 -9.74 27.68
C THR A 956 47.18 -10.07 29.12
N PHE A 957 46.55 -11.06 29.76
CA PHE A 957 46.95 -11.51 31.10
C PHE A 957 47.47 -12.96 31.13
N ASP A 958 47.40 -13.67 30.02
CA ASP A 958 48.13 -14.92 29.80
C ASP A 958 49.43 -14.66 29.00
N GLN A 959 50.52 -15.33 29.35
CA GLN A 959 51.85 -14.98 28.85
C GLN A 959 52.08 -15.41 27.38
N ASP A 960 51.40 -16.45 26.90
CA ASP A 960 51.64 -17.07 25.58
C ASP A 960 51.36 -16.13 24.40
N ALA A 961 50.21 -15.44 24.40
CA ALA A 961 49.86 -14.51 23.32
C ALA A 961 50.79 -13.29 23.28
N LEU A 962 51.17 -12.76 24.45
CA LEU A 962 52.15 -11.68 24.56
C LEU A 962 53.54 -12.10 24.08
N ASP A 963 54.01 -13.30 24.47
CA ASP A 963 55.32 -13.83 24.03
C ASP A 963 55.38 -14.03 22.51
N LYS A 964 54.27 -14.42 21.89
CA LYS A 964 54.15 -14.51 20.42
C LYS A 964 54.16 -13.14 19.74
N MET A 965 53.68 -12.09 20.42
CA MET A 965 53.59 -10.73 19.87
C MET A 965 54.90 -9.95 20.00
N VAL A 966 55.70 -10.17 21.05
CA VAL A 966 56.99 -9.48 21.28
C VAL A 966 57.90 -9.49 20.03
N PRO A 967 58.13 -10.63 19.32
CA PRO A 967 58.96 -10.65 18.12
C PRO A 967 58.43 -9.82 16.95
N ARG A 968 57.14 -9.43 16.96
CA ARG A 968 56.49 -8.66 15.88
C ARG A 968 56.74 -7.15 15.99
N LYS A 969 57.19 -6.67 17.16
CA LYS A 969 57.54 -5.27 17.44
C LYS A 969 56.48 -4.28 16.95
N PRO A 970 55.24 -4.35 17.48
CA PRO A 970 54.21 -3.37 17.15
C PRO A 970 54.61 -1.97 17.67
N ASN A 971 54.30 -0.93 16.92
CA ASN A 971 54.35 0.46 17.37
C ASN A 971 53.13 0.83 18.23
N LEU A 972 51.99 0.15 18.02
CA LEU A 972 50.74 0.38 18.73
C LEU A 972 49.98 -0.93 18.90
N MET A 973 49.39 -1.13 20.08
CA MET A 973 48.54 -2.28 20.38
C MET A 973 47.11 -1.86 20.66
N LEU A 974 46.17 -2.45 19.92
CA LEU A 974 44.74 -2.25 20.13
C LEU A 974 44.14 -3.52 20.75
N VAL A 975 43.45 -3.37 21.86
CA VAL A 975 42.92 -4.50 22.63
C VAL A 975 41.45 -4.24 23.00
N PRO A 976 40.50 -4.82 22.24
CA PRO A 976 39.11 -4.84 22.64
C PRO A 976 38.92 -5.72 23.89
N TYR A 977 38.15 -5.23 24.86
CA TYR A 977 37.81 -5.91 26.12
C TYR A 977 36.30 -6.08 26.32
N GLY A 978 35.92 -7.23 26.85
CA GLY A 978 34.66 -7.54 27.51
C GLY A 978 34.88 -7.81 29.00
N TRP A 979 35.41 -6.83 29.73
CA TRP A 979 35.75 -6.96 31.15
C TRP A 979 34.50 -6.75 32.03
N ALA A 980 34.07 -7.81 32.73
CA ALA A 980 32.80 -7.84 33.46
C ALA A 980 32.94 -8.30 34.91
N ASN A 981 32.07 -7.78 35.79
CA ASN A 981 31.94 -8.19 37.18
C ASN A 981 30.56 -7.82 37.74
N LYS A 982 30.27 -8.13 39.01
CA LYS A 982 29.06 -7.68 39.70
C LYS A 982 29.01 -6.16 39.73
N ALA A 983 27.82 -5.59 39.59
CA ALA A 983 27.63 -4.13 39.53
C ALA A 983 28.24 -3.36 40.71
N GLY A 984 28.24 -3.94 41.92
CA GLY A 984 28.83 -3.32 43.12
C GLY A 984 30.37 -3.34 43.18
N ALA A 985 31.06 -4.05 42.28
CA ALA A 985 32.52 -4.10 42.24
C ALA A 985 33.14 -2.91 41.46
N TRP A 986 32.32 -2.19 40.70
CA TRP A 986 32.73 -1.02 39.94
C TRP A 986 32.60 0.25 40.79
N PRO A 987 33.51 1.24 40.64
CA PRO A 987 34.58 1.33 39.64
C PRO A 987 35.90 0.64 40.04
N GLN A 988 36.04 0.12 41.27
CA GLN A 988 37.31 -0.42 41.77
C GLN A 988 37.85 -1.57 40.89
N HIS A 989 36.97 -2.35 40.29
CA HIS A 989 37.36 -3.42 39.38
C HIS A 989 38.06 -2.91 38.11
N GLY A 990 37.78 -1.71 37.61
CA GLY A 990 38.46 -1.16 36.43
C GLY A 990 39.95 -0.89 36.66
N LEU A 991 40.38 -0.64 37.90
CA LEU A 991 41.81 -0.51 38.24
C LEU A 991 42.59 -1.82 38.04
N THR A 992 41.90 -2.97 38.04
CA THR A 992 42.52 -4.25 37.68
C THR A 992 42.73 -4.39 36.17
N LEU A 993 41.85 -3.78 35.37
CA LEU A 993 42.03 -3.68 33.92
C LEU A 993 43.19 -2.74 33.58
N GLU A 994 43.29 -1.58 34.24
CA GLU A 994 44.43 -0.67 34.10
C GLU A 994 45.77 -1.38 34.34
N SER A 995 45.87 -2.12 35.46
CA SER A 995 47.06 -2.90 35.79
C SER A 995 47.41 -3.94 34.71
N THR A 996 46.40 -4.56 34.11
CA THR A 996 46.56 -5.54 33.03
C THR A 996 47.06 -4.88 31.74
N VAL A 997 46.45 -3.75 31.36
CA VAL A 997 46.84 -2.96 30.18
C VAL A 997 48.27 -2.41 30.34
N SER A 998 48.63 -1.87 31.51
CA SER A 998 49.99 -1.40 31.83
C SER A 998 51.03 -2.52 31.79
N ALA A 999 50.70 -3.73 32.28
CA ALA A 999 51.61 -4.86 32.23
C ALA A 999 51.86 -5.34 30.80
N ALA A 1000 50.82 -5.35 29.95
CA ALA A 1000 50.94 -5.68 28.54
C ALA A 1000 51.83 -4.66 27.80
N ALA A 1001 51.65 -3.36 28.06
CA ALA A 1001 52.44 -2.30 27.42
C ALA A 1001 53.93 -2.41 27.74
N LYS A 1002 54.28 -2.59 29.02
CA LYS A 1002 55.67 -2.81 29.46
C LYS A 1002 56.30 -4.05 28.85
N LYS A 1003 55.53 -5.12 28.66
CA LYS A 1003 56.03 -6.37 28.07
C LYS A 1003 56.24 -6.24 26.56
N LEU A 1004 55.36 -5.53 25.87
CA LEU A 1004 55.40 -5.36 24.41
C LEU A 1004 56.28 -4.20 23.95
N ASP A 1005 56.67 -3.31 24.88
CA ASP A 1005 57.48 -2.11 24.62
C ASP A 1005 56.80 -1.14 23.63
N CYS A 1006 55.49 -0.95 23.78
CA CYS A 1006 54.68 -0.04 22.97
C CYS A 1006 53.41 0.42 23.70
N PRO A 1007 52.78 1.54 23.30
CA PRO A 1007 51.48 1.95 23.82
C PRO A 1007 50.38 0.90 23.59
N VAL A 1008 49.48 0.75 24.57
CA VAL A 1008 48.34 -0.19 24.53
C VAL A 1008 47.03 0.55 24.80
N ILE A 1009 46.05 0.35 23.93
CA ILE A 1009 44.70 0.92 24.05
C ILE A 1009 43.71 -0.20 24.36
N GLY A 1010 43.23 -0.23 25.61
CA GLY A 1010 42.22 -1.17 26.09
C GLY A 1010 40.83 -0.55 26.14
N THR A 1011 39.93 -0.99 25.26
CA THR A 1011 38.56 -0.46 25.17
C THR A 1011 37.54 -1.48 25.66
N ASN A 1012 36.75 -1.12 26.67
CA ASN A 1012 35.79 -2.01 27.33
C ASN A 1012 34.32 -1.69 27.00
N LEU A 1013 33.46 -2.69 27.11
CA LEU A 1013 32.02 -2.61 26.85
C LEU A 1013 31.27 -1.97 28.02
N VAL A 1014 30.09 -1.39 27.75
CA VAL A 1014 29.12 -0.95 28.76
C VAL A 1014 27.86 -1.79 28.64
N GLY A 1015 27.25 -2.18 29.77
CA GLY A 1015 25.94 -2.83 29.76
C GLY A 1015 25.84 -4.01 30.73
N SER A 1016 24.88 -4.89 30.48
CA SER A 1016 24.63 -6.09 31.28
C SER A 1016 24.73 -7.35 30.42
N ILE A 1017 25.24 -8.43 31.01
CA ILE A 1017 25.25 -9.75 30.39
C ILE A 1017 23.88 -10.40 30.56
N ALA A 1018 23.20 -10.71 29.44
CA ALA A 1018 21.86 -11.32 29.44
C ALA A 1018 21.85 -12.84 29.19
N HIS A 1019 23.02 -13.46 28.97
CA HIS A 1019 23.13 -14.87 28.63
C HIS A 1019 24.30 -15.59 29.32
N GLY A 1020 24.28 -16.92 29.27
CA GLY A 1020 25.38 -17.78 29.73
C GLY A 1020 25.56 -17.81 31.26
N PRO A 1021 26.63 -18.46 31.75
CA PRO A 1021 26.92 -18.60 33.18
C PRO A 1021 27.20 -17.27 33.91
N TRP A 1022 27.35 -16.18 33.16
CA TRP A 1022 27.64 -14.85 33.66
C TRP A 1022 26.41 -13.93 33.64
N LEU A 1023 25.21 -14.49 33.44
CA LEU A 1023 23.93 -13.79 33.54
C LEU A 1023 23.87 -12.92 34.81
N GLY A 1024 23.57 -11.63 34.62
CA GLY A 1024 23.45 -10.66 35.72
C GLY A 1024 24.76 -9.98 36.14
N MET A 1025 25.88 -10.30 35.50
CA MET A 1025 27.12 -9.50 35.57
C MET A 1025 27.00 -8.27 34.66
N VAL A 1026 27.81 -7.24 34.91
CA VAL A 1026 27.83 -6.00 34.13
C VAL A 1026 29.21 -5.66 33.61
N TYR A 1027 29.25 -5.04 32.43
CA TYR A 1027 30.42 -4.38 31.89
C TYR A 1027 30.41 -2.92 32.36
N GLY A 1028 31.44 -2.51 33.12
CA GLY A 1028 31.52 -1.18 33.71
C GLY A 1028 31.99 -0.09 32.74
N GLY A 1029 32.32 -0.39 31.48
CA GLY A 1029 32.75 0.61 30.51
C GLY A 1029 34.21 1.04 30.66
N GLN A 1030 34.72 1.19 31.89
CA GLN A 1030 36.05 1.79 32.13
C GLN A 1030 37.13 1.20 31.23
N SER A 1031 37.74 2.08 30.46
CA SER A 1031 38.74 1.80 29.42
C SER A 1031 40.03 2.56 29.71
N TYR A 1032 41.17 2.05 29.26
CA TYR A 1032 42.47 2.64 29.56
C TYR A 1032 43.37 2.66 28.33
N ALA A 1033 44.02 3.78 28.11
CA ALA A 1033 45.16 3.90 27.22
C ALA A 1033 46.40 4.16 28.06
N VAL A 1034 47.49 3.45 27.76
CA VAL A 1034 48.78 3.58 28.46
C VAL A 1034 49.93 3.77 27.46
N ASP A 1035 50.99 4.47 27.88
CA ASP A 1035 52.25 4.55 27.15
C ASP A 1035 53.09 3.25 27.28
N ALA A 1036 54.23 3.17 26.58
CA ALA A 1036 55.11 2.01 26.61
C ALA A 1036 55.70 1.72 28.01
N GLU A 1037 55.89 2.76 28.82
CA GLU A 1037 56.29 2.67 30.22
C GLU A 1037 55.16 2.21 31.15
N GLY A 1038 53.94 2.08 30.63
CA GLY A 1038 52.74 1.63 31.32
C GLY A 1038 52.06 2.69 32.19
N ASN A 1039 52.33 3.98 31.95
CA ASN A 1039 51.60 5.09 32.56
C ASN A 1039 50.32 5.38 31.79
N THR A 1040 49.24 5.68 32.51
CA THR A 1040 47.93 5.97 31.91
C THR A 1040 47.93 7.34 31.22
N ILE A 1041 47.64 7.34 29.92
CA ILE A 1041 47.54 8.53 29.06
C ILE A 1041 46.09 8.99 28.87
N ALA A 1042 45.12 8.06 28.94
CA ALA A 1042 43.71 8.39 28.93
C ALA A 1042 42.86 7.32 29.63
N THR A 1043 41.74 7.74 30.21
CA THR A 1043 40.79 6.87 30.91
C THR A 1043 39.38 7.14 30.40
N GLY A 1044 38.66 6.08 30.05
CA GLY A 1044 37.22 6.12 29.82
C GLY A 1044 36.46 5.90 31.13
N ALA A 1045 35.37 6.64 31.33
CA ALA A 1045 34.66 6.70 32.61
C ALA A 1045 33.79 5.45 32.88
N ASP A 1046 33.50 5.20 34.16
CA ASP A 1046 32.63 4.10 34.59
C ASP A 1046 31.19 4.36 34.17
N ARG A 1047 30.56 3.35 33.56
CA ARG A 1047 29.19 3.37 33.02
C ARG A 1047 28.90 4.52 32.06
N ASP A 1048 29.93 5.02 31.41
CA ASP A 1048 29.84 6.10 30.44
C ASP A 1048 29.94 5.55 29.01
N THR A 1049 29.22 6.15 28.07
CA THR A 1049 29.26 5.81 26.64
C THR A 1049 29.93 6.89 25.80
N ASP A 1050 30.51 7.91 26.43
CA ASP A 1050 31.19 9.00 25.75
C ASP A 1050 32.52 8.57 25.10
N ILE A 1051 32.93 9.34 24.09
CA ILE A 1051 34.17 9.15 23.34
C ILE A 1051 35.31 9.94 23.98
N VAL A 1052 36.42 9.27 24.30
CA VAL A 1052 37.63 9.93 24.81
C VAL A 1052 38.69 9.97 23.71
N VAL A 1053 39.08 11.17 23.28
CA VAL A 1053 40.08 11.38 22.21
C VAL A 1053 41.38 11.94 22.77
N PHE A 1054 42.51 11.36 22.39
CA PHE A 1054 43.84 11.74 22.86
C PHE A 1054 44.90 11.43 21.79
N ASP A 1055 46.08 12.02 21.93
CA ASP A 1055 47.22 11.80 21.03
C ASP A 1055 48.18 10.76 21.62
N VAL A 1056 48.66 9.86 20.77
CA VAL A 1056 49.66 8.84 21.13
C VAL A 1056 50.92 9.04 20.29
N GLN A 1057 52.08 9.00 20.94
CA GLN A 1057 53.38 8.97 20.24
C GLN A 1057 53.76 7.52 19.92
N LEU A 1058 54.14 7.26 18.67
CA LEU A 1058 54.36 5.91 18.11
C LEU A 1058 55.79 5.65 17.62
#